data_AF-A0AA40BRT2-F1
#
_entry.id   AF-A0AA40BRT2-F1
#
_cell.length_a   1.000
_cell.length_b   1.000
_cell.length_c   1.000
_cell.angle_alpha   90.00
_cell.angle_beta   90.00
_cell.angle_gamma   90.00
#
_symmetry.space_group_name_H-M   'P 1'
#
loop_
_entity.id
_entity.type
_entity.pdbx_description
1 polymer ?
#
loop_
_entity_poly.entity_id
_entity_poly.type
_entity_poly.pdbx_seq_one_letter_code
_entity_poly.pdbx_strand_id
1 'polypeptide(L)'
;MIPIRPKPNDDASTSARGPQAVTTAPPSSRVVPKPIPAQQKQDTRTYQINQLKRRYPSHKETPLPGGENSLSFNLVPSDPDFPFDLDHLECELHIPAKYPKQPPKLHVKNQNIPRGFAINIEKGWDKLVVERTANGGTTTLLSLTNGLDKKLESLLSEEKAETVKLTIFKDTRHLDQQQAQEKEKEAVVVSNPAPTPAPQVKRSYIPLETFTQSQIAQAKARRAQEVRQLEARMGRLPHYHRSSDGIIYTLPLEPKKRAELPSQLQGIKSVQLVVPLLYPLQNLRVLLNDVEGGQEGEELAEGVEELFTKKAGELKKEGDKEEKMGLVAMVNWLAQRVHLLAREVVREREKKRKEMEEGKGKVVEVEVKEAEHAASVTTAAQVDRGHLHVIPRPPEWGFDDVESESSEYNSEDEDDEGGAEIGEDTGGSSVPTQTVERGTAMSFPSIELHGIELLQVSILSLSVKCDRCKTLNEVTGLKNNLEKASSCKKCATAFTVRYRQELVHMNSTRAGFIDASGCTVADLLPSTFVPTCGKCSHPSLGLVSVRGETTTNICRECHARFTFKIPDVKFLDYAPGMHTRLPPTSGPRRKTEKLGLHAGEPLPEKGSCQHYKKSYRWFRFSCCSKVYPCDKCHDAAEEHINEWANRMICGWCSREQNYSVESCAFCGRSVIGKRGSGFWEGGKGTRDKRLMRRGDKRKYRRGGGGEARKD
;
A
#
# COMPACT_ATOMS: atom_id res chain seq x y z
N MET A 1 15.78 66.92 -36.47
CA MET A 1 17.25 66.95 -36.60
C MET A 1 17.75 65.54 -36.94
N ILE A 2 18.05 65.33 -38.22
CA ILE A 2 19.00 64.32 -38.72
C ILE A 2 20.41 64.95 -38.50
N PRO A 3 21.59 64.29 -38.34
CA PRO A 3 21.96 62.90 -38.66
C PRO A 3 22.98 62.15 -37.72
N ILE A 4 23.16 60.84 -38.02
CA ILE A 4 24.43 60.05 -38.18
C ILE A 4 25.27 59.53 -36.97
N ARG A 5 25.29 58.17 -36.93
CA ARG A 5 26.34 57.16 -36.58
C ARG A 5 26.90 57.05 -35.14
N PRO A 6 26.99 55.79 -34.67
CA PRO A 6 28.33 55.17 -34.61
C PRO A 6 28.39 53.66 -34.97
N LYS A 7 29.59 53.25 -35.40
CA LYS A 7 30.30 51.95 -35.17
C LYS A 7 31.77 52.36 -34.87
N PRO A 8 32.63 51.59 -34.17
CA PRO A 8 32.66 50.12 -34.08
C PRO A 8 33.14 49.49 -32.74
N ASN A 9 33.19 48.14 -32.71
CA ASN A 9 34.13 47.24 -32.00
C ASN A 9 34.11 47.19 -30.45
N ASP A 10 34.23 46.06 -29.72
CA ASP A 10 34.56 44.66 -29.99
C ASP A 10 33.88 43.80 -28.91
N ASP A 11 33.16 42.75 -29.31
CA ASP A 11 32.61 41.73 -28.41
C ASP A 11 33.48 40.47 -28.47
N ALA A 12 34.01 40.07 -27.31
CA ALA A 12 34.55 38.74 -27.07
C ALA A 12 33.82 38.06 -25.92
N SER A 13 33.27 36.89 -26.25
CA SER A 13 33.01 35.69 -25.43
C SER A 13 31.54 35.25 -25.24
N THR A 14 31.33 34.00 -25.71
CA THR A 14 30.34 32.97 -25.34
C THR A 14 28.89 33.05 -25.85
N SER A 15 28.72 32.81 -27.16
CA SER A 15 27.44 32.38 -27.75
C SER A 15 27.15 30.89 -27.54
N ALA A 16 25.97 30.63 -26.98
CA ALA A 16 25.29 29.34 -26.96
C ALA A 16 24.86 28.93 -28.39
N ARG A 17 25.19 27.71 -28.81
CA ARG A 17 24.73 27.11 -30.08
C ARG A 17 23.47 26.29 -29.84
N GLY A 18 22.35 26.73 -30.42
CA GLY A 18 21.19 25.88 -30.66
C GLY A 18 21.41 24.98 -31.88
N PRO A 19 20.82 23.77 -31.93
CA PRO A 19 20.98 22.87 -33.06
C PRO A 19 20.04 23.26 -34.21
N GLN A 20 20.60 23.61 -35.37
CA GLN A 20 19.88 23.66 -36.64
C GLN A 20 19.78 22.24 -37.22
N ALA A 21 18.57 21.80 -37.54
CA ALA A 21 18.30 20.55 -38.22
C ALA A 21 18.70 20.64 -39.71
N VAL A 22 19.56 19.72 -40.16
CA VAL A 22 19.88 19.52 -41.58
C VAL A 22 18.88 18.51 -42.15
N THR A 23 17.85 18.99 -42.84
CA THR A 23 16.92 18.16 -43.60
C THR A 23 17.41 18.04 -45.04
N THR A 24 18.23 17.02 -45.35
CA THR A 24 18.33 16.32 -46.65
C THR A 24 19.59 15.46 -46.70
N ALA A 25 19.45 14.17 -47.05
CA ALA A 25 20.58 13.27 -47.25
C ALA A 25 21.25 13.52 -48.63
N PRO A 26 22.60 13.50 -48.72
CA PRO A 26 23.30 13.71 -49.99
C PRO A 26 23.16 12.49 -50.93
N PRO A 27 23.19 12.70 -52.27
CA PRO A 27 23.05 11.62 -53.25
C PRO A 27 24.22 10.62 -53.23
N SER A 28 23.90 9.34 -53.44
CA SER A 28 24.80 8.18 -53.28
C SER A 28 26.01 8.14 -54.21
N SER A 29 26.06 8.98 -55.26
CA SER A 29 27.16 9.02 -56.23
C SER A 29 28.46 9.66 -55.73
N ARG A 30 28.44 10.33 -54.56
CA ARG A 30 29.61 11.01 -53.97
C ARG A 30 30.29 10.22 -52.84
N VAL A 31 29.81 9.02 -52.52
CA VAL A 31 30.35 8.20 -51.44
C VAL A 31 31.51 7.35 -51.95
N VAL A 32 32.74 7.85 -51.78
CA VAL A 32 33.95 7.05 -52.04
C VAL A 32 34.05 5.95 -50.97
N PRO A 33 34.17 4.66 -51.33
CA PRO A 33 34.31 3.58 -50.36
C PRO A 33 35.61 3.74 -49.58
N LYS A 34 35.51 3.71 -48.25
CA LYS A 34 36.68 3.81 -47.36
C LYS A 34 37.64 2.64 -47.63
N PRO A 35 38.96 2.87 -47.66
CA PRO A 35 39.94 1.81 -47.89
C PRO A 35 39.84 0.73 -46.80
N ILE A 36 39.70 -0.52 -47.23
CA ILE A 36 39.61 -1.69 -46.34
C ILE A 36 41.00 -1.96 -45.73
N PRO A 37 41.15 -2.03 -44.39
CA PRO A 37 42.42 -2.32 -43.72
C PRO A 37 43.07 -3.63 -44.19
N ALA A 38 44.40 -3.65 -44.32
CA ALA A 38 45.15 -4.82 -44.80
C ALA A 38 44.92 -6.09 -43.96
N GLN A 39 44.76 -5.95 -42.65
CA GLN A 39 44.45 -7.06 -41.73
C GLN A 39 43.09 -7.71 -42.01
N GLN A 40 42.11 -6.95 -42.51
CA GLN A 40 40.80 -7.48 -42.89
C GLN A 40 40.88 -8.31 -44.18
N LYS A 41 41.91 -8.12 -45.04
CA LYS A 41 42.10 -8.92 -46.26
C LYS A 41 42.78 -10.26 -46.00
N GLN A 42 43.65 -10.34 -44.99
CA GLN A 42 44.39 -11.57 -44.65
C GLN A 42 43.55 -12.50 -43.77
N ASP A 43 43.02 -12.00 -42.64
CA ASP A 43 42.19 -12.79 -41.71
C ASP A 43 40.90 -12.06 -41.34
N THR A 44 39.91 -12.17 -42.22
CA THR A 44 38.57 -11.57 -42.03
C THR A 44 37.93 -12.01 -40.70
N ARG A 45 38.11 -13.28 -40.31
CA ARG A 45 37.50 -13.89 -39.12
C ARG A 45 38.05 -13.30 -37.82
N THR A 46 39.37 -13.32 -37.63
CA THR A 46 40.00 -12.83 -36.39
C THR A 46 39.81 -11.33 -36.23
N TYR A 47 39.86 -10.58 -37.34
CA TYR A 47 39.62 -9.14 -37.35
C TYR A 47 38.21 -8.78 -36.85
N GLN A 48 37.16 -9.47 -37.35
CA GLN A 48 35.79 -9.20 -36.93
C GLN A 48 35.49 -9.65 -35.49
N ILE A 49 36.09 -10.75 -35.03
CA ILE A 49 36.02 -11.16 -33.62
C ILE A 49 36.63 -10.07 -32.74
N ASN A 50 37.83 -9.58 -33.09
CA ASN A 50 38.49 -8.52 -32.33
C ASN A 50 37.70 -7.20 -32.33
N GLN A 51 36.96 -6.88 -33.40
CA GLN A 51 36.05 -5.74 -33.41
C GLN A 51 34.89 -5.89 -32.41
N LEU A 52 34.30 -7.08 -32.29
CA LEU A 52 33.28 -7.34 -31.28
C LEU A 52 33.86 -7.28 -29.86
N LYS A 53 35.04 -7.85 -29.63
CA LYS A 53 35.74 -7.81 -28.33
C LYS A 53 36.02 -6.39 -27.86
N ARG A 54 36.39 -5.49 -28.78
CA ARG A 54 36.61 -4.06 -28.46
C ARG A 54 35.32 -3.33 -28.07
N ARG A 55 34.18 -3.71 -28.64
CA ARG A 55 32.89 -3.07 -28.34
C ARG A 55 32.22 -3.61 -27.10
N TYR A 56 32.40 -4.90 -26.81
CA TYR A 56 31.83 -5.57 -25.64
C TYR A 56 32.95 -6.07 -24.73
N PRO A 57 33.42 -5.26 -23.76
CA PRO A 57 34.53 -5.63 -22.89
C PRO A 57 34.23 -6.80 -21.94
N SER A 58 32.94 -7.04 -21.63
CA SER A 58 32.48 -8.12 -20.74
C SER A 58 32.35 -9.50 -21.41
N HIS A 59 32.99 -9.69 -22.57
CA HIS A 59 32.85 -10.92 -23.33
C HIS A 59 33.60 -12.10 -22.68
N LYS A 60 33.04 -13.32 -22.77
CA LYS A 60 33.77 -14.56 -22.46
C LYS A 60 33.87 -15.41 -23.73
N GLU A 61 35.09 -15.81 -24.07
CA GLU A 61 35.37 -16.69 -25.20
C GLU A 61 35.52 -18.13 -24.70
N THR A 62 34.78 -19.04 -25.32
CA THR A 62 34.89 -20.47 -25.09
C THR A 62 35.28 -21.14 -26.42
N PRO A 63 36.48 -21.74 -26.51
CA PRO A 63 36.85 -22.52 -27.69
C PRO A 63 36.03 -23.82 -27.69
N LEU A 64 35.33 -24.10 -28.79
CA LEU A 64 34.56 -25.33 -28.99
C LEU A 64 35.40 -26.34 -29.81
N PRO A 65 35.22 -27.65 -29.56
CA PRO A 65 35.88 -28.68 -30.35
C PRO A 65 35.50 -28.55 -31.85
N GLY A 66 36.49 -28.55 -32.74
CA GLY A 66 36.30 -28.37 -34.19
C GLY A 66 36.73 -27.01 -34.77
N GLY A 67 37.38 -26.16 -33.97
CA GLY A 67 37.90 -24.85 -34.43
C GLY A 67 36.84 -23.75 -34.50
N GLU A 68 35.70 -23.96 -33.84
CA GLU A 68 34.62 -22.99 -33.64
C GLU A 68 34.86 -22.17 -32.38
N ASN A 69 34.52 -20.88 -32.41
CA ASN A 69 34.64 -20.01 -31.23
C ASN A 69 33.24 -19.57 -30.81
N SER A 70 32.88 -19.80 -29.55
CA SER A 70 31.71 -19.19 -28.95
C SER A 70 32.12 -17.92 -28.20
N LEU A 71 31.44 -16.82 -28.51
CA LEU A 71 31.63 -15.52 -27.86
C LEU A 71 30.35 -15.16 -27.14
N SER A 72 30.37 -15.20 -25.81
CA SER A 72 29.28 -14.72 -24.97
C SER A 72 29.48 -13.25 -24.61
N PHE A 73 28.46 -12.41 -24.79
CA PHE A 73 28.50 -10.99 -24.44
C PHE A 73 27.09 -10.46 -24.11
N ASN A 74 27.04 -9.36 -23.37
CA ASN A 74 25.79 -8.72 -22.96
C ASN A 74 25.48 -7.57 -23.91
N LEU A 75 24.38 -7.68 -24.65
CA LEU A 75 23.88 -6.63 -25.55
C LEU A 75 22.88 -5.76 -24.79
N VAL A 76 23.21 -4.49 -24.59
CA VAL A 76 22.28 -3.50 -24.00
C VAL A 76 21.49 -2.84 -25.14
N PRO A 77 20.14 -2.81 -25.09
CA PRO A 77 19.33 -2.14 -26.09
C PRO A 77 19.75 -0.67 -26.25
N SER A 78 19.96 -0.22 -27.49
CA SER A 78 20.40 1.17 -27.74
C SER A 78 19.26 2.20 -27.70
N ASP A 79 18.00 1.77 -27.61
CA ASP A 79 16.82 2.65 -27.64
C ASP A 79 16.46 3.16 -26.22
N PRO A 80 16.43 4.48 -25.97
CA PRO A 80 16.04 5.03 -24.66
C PRO A 80 14.55 4.82 -24.32
N ASP A 81 13.69 4.57 -25.32
CA ASP A 81 12.25 4.34 -25.17
C ASP A 81 11.89 2.84 -25.37
N PHE A 82 12.84 1.93 -25.09
CA PHE A 82 12.65 0.49 -25.30
C PHE A 82 11.51 -0.07 -24.42
N PRO A 83 10.44 -0.66 -24.99
CA PRO A 83 9.18 -0.94 -24.28
C PRO A 83 9.16 -2.23 -23.44
N PHE A 84 10.25 -3.01 -23.43
CA PHE A 84 10.35 -4.27 -22.67
C PHE A 84 11.39 -4.14 -21.55
N ASP A 85 11.10 -4.70 -20.37
CA ASP A 85 12.01 -4.71 -19.21
C ASP A 85 13.20 -5.67 -19.46
N LEU A 86 14.19 -5.22 -20.21
CA LEU A 86 15.41 -5.97 -20.56
C LEU A 86 16.65 -5.12 -20.32
N ASP A 87 17.31 -5.31 -19.17
CA ASP A 87 18.55 -4.59 -18.84
C ASP A 87 19.70 -4.94 -19.80
N HIS A 88 19.81 -6.22 -20.15
CA HIS A 88 20.76 -6.73 -21.12
C HIS A 88 20.31 -8.08 -21.68
N LEU A 89 20.58 -8.32 -22.97
CA LEU A 89 20.43 -9.61 -23.62
C LEU A 89 21.76 -10.37 -23.56
N GLU A 90 21.78 -11.47 -22.80
CA GLU A 90 22.91 -12.40 -22.80
C GLU A 90 22.92 -13.20 -24.11
N CYS A 91 23.82 -12.79 -25.00
CA CYS A 91 24.00 -13.35 -26.34
C CYS A 91 25.21 -14.28 -26.34
N GLU A 92 25.01 -15.52 -26.82
CA GLU A 92 26.09 -16.44 -27.16
C GLU A 92 26.19 -16.59 -28.67
N LEU A 93 27.26 -16.05 -29.26
CA LEU A 93 27.49 -16.05 -30.70
C LEU A 93 28.48 -17.18 -31.06
N HIS A 94 27.99 -18.17 -31.78
CA HIS A 94 28.80 -19.27 -32.33
C HIS A 94 29.34 -18.88 -33.71
N ILE A 95 30.67 -18.83 -33.83
CA ILE A 95 31.38 -18.43 -35.05
C ILE A 95 32.12 -19.65 -35.62
N PRO A 96 31.64 -20.22 -36.75
CA PRO A 96 32.25 -21.39 -37.37
C PRO A 96 33.67 -21.15 -37.88
N ALA A 97 34.44 -22.23 -38.01
CA ALA A 97 35.80 -22.19 -38.57
C ALA A 97 35.85 -21.64 -40.01
N LYS A 98 34.79 -21.88 -40.78
CA LYS A 98 34.66 -21.50 -42.20
C LYS A 98 33.97 -20.15 -42.42
N TYR A 99 33.78 -19.34 -41.37
CA TYR A 99 33.26 -17.97 -41.49
C TYR A 99 34.21 -17.10 -42.34
N PRO A 100 33.74 -16.29 -43.31
CA PRO A 100 32.36 -15.85 -43.55
C PRO A 100 31.53 -16.70 -44.54
N LYS A 101 32.05 -17.84 -45.03
CA LYS A 101 31.30 -18.73 -45.96
C LYS A 101 30.16 -19.47 -45.27
N GLN A 102 30.32 -19.78 -43.98
CA GLN A 102 29.24 -20.31 -43.13
C GLN A 102 28.72 -19.22 -42.20
N PRO A 103 27.38 -19.09 -42.04
CA PRO A 103 26.78 -18.05 -41.22
C PRO A 103 27.00 -18.30 -39.71
N PRO A 104 27.16 -17.23 -38.91
CA PRO A 104 27.27 -17.33 -37.46
C PRO A 104 25.87 -17.53 -36.85
N LYS A 105 25.78 -18.33 -35.78
CA LYS A 105 24.52 -18.60 -35.07
C LYS A 105 24.50 -17.91 -33.72
N LEU A 106 23.35 -17.37 -33.35
CA LEU A 106 23.14 -16.71 -32.06
C LEU A 106 22.27 -17.61 -31.19
N HIS A 107 22.65 -17.76 -29.92
CA HIS A 107 21.85 -18.36 -28.87
C HIS A 107 21.61 -17.38 -27.74
N VAL A 108 20.37 -17.30 -27.26
CA VAL A 108 19.99 -16.40 -26.16
C VAL A 108 19.98 -17.20 -24.86
N LYS A 109 20.89 -16.88 -23.94
CA LYS A 109 21.04 -17.59 -22.65
C LYS A 109 20.30 -16.96 -21.48
N ASN A 110 19.58 -15.87 -21.73
CA ASN A 110 18.91 -15.10 -20.68
C ASN A 110 17.77 -15.90 -20.03
N GLN A 111 17.85 -16.09 -18.70
CA GLN A 111 16.85 -16.82 -17.92
C GLN A 111 15.53 -16.06 -17.75
N ASN A 112 15.56 -14.73 -17.94
CA ASN A 112 14.40 -13.85 -17.76
C ASN A 112 13.49 -13.78 -19.00
N ILE A 113 13.89 -14.38 -20.12
CA ILE A 113 13.12 -14.37 -21.38
C ILE A 113 12.49 -15.76 -21.59
N PRO A 114 11.15 -15.86 -21.74
CA PRO A 114 10.53 -17.14 -22.08
C PRO A 114 11.09 -17.70 -23.39
N ARG A 115 11.34 -19.02 -23.44
CA ARG A 115 11.98 -19.72 -24.58
C ARG A 115 11.35 -19.39 -25.94
N GLY A 116 10.04 -19.14 -25.99
CA GLY A 116 9.35 -18.74 -27.22
C GLY A 116 9.88 -17.43 -27.83
N PHE A 117 10.16 -16.42 -27.01
CA PHE A 117 10.73 -15.15 -27.46
C PHE A 117 12.23 -15.27 -27.76
N ALA A 118 12.97 -16.09 -26.99
CA ALA A 118 14.35 -16.41 -27.32
C ALA A 118 14.46 -17.03 -28.72
N ILE A 119 13.57 -17.97 -29.06
CA ILE A 119 13.51 -18.58 -30.40
C ILE A 119 13.11 -17.55 -31.47
N ASN A 120 12.24 -16.58 -31.17
CA ASN A 120 11.93 -15.50 -32.11
C ASN A 120 13.16 -14.64 -32.40
N ILE A 121 13.98 -14.33 -31.39
CA ILE A 121 15.24 -13.60 -31.55
C ILE A 121 16.25 -14.42 -32.38
N GLU A 122 16.40 -15.72 -32.10
CA GLU A 122 17.28 -16.61 -32.87
C GLU A 122 16.85 -16.72 -34.34
N LYS A 123 15.54 -16.90 -34.59
CA LYS A 123 14.98 -16.88 -35.95
C LYS A 123 15.13 -15.52 -36.63
N GLY A 124 14.98 -14.44 -35.86
CA GLY A 124 15.18 -13.07 -36.33
C GLY A 124 16.63 -12.82 -36.75
N TRP A 125 17.59 -13.35 -35.99
CA TRP A 125 19.01 -13.35 -36.33
C TRP A 125 19.28 -14.11 -37.64
N ASP A 126 18.75 -15.32 -37.78
CA ASP A 126 18.93 -16.12 -39.01
C ASP A 126 18.35 -15.40 -40.24
N LYS A 127 17.14 -14.83 -40.12
CA LYS A 127 16.53 -14.00 -41.17
C LYS A 127 17.40 -12.78 -41.51
N LEU A 128 17.95 -12.10 -40.51
CA LEU A 128 18.83 -10.94 -40.67
C LEU A 128 20.13 -11.30 -41.40
N VAL A 129 20.72 -12.45 -41.09
CA VAL A 129 21.92 -12.95 -41.77
C VAL A 129 21.61 -13.23 -43.24
N VAL A 130 20.51 -13.95 -43.52
CA VAL A 130 20.09 -14.26 -44.89
C VAL A 130 19.82 -12.99 -45.70
N GLU A 131 19.01 -12.06 -45.18
CA GLU A 131 18.68 -10.78 -45.82
C GLU A 131 19.94 -9.99 -46.18
N ARG A 132 20.89 -9.89 -45.23
CA ARG A 132 22.14 -9.13 -45.42
C ARG A 132 23.10 -9.83 -46.39
N THR A 133 23.13 -11.16 -46.41
CA THR A 133 23.94 -11.92 -47.40
C THR A 133 23.33 -11.87 -48.80
N ALA A 134 22.00 -11.84 -48.93
CA ALA A 134 21.30 -11.74 -50.21
C ALA A 134 21.48 -10.35 -50.85
N ASN A 135 21.56 -9.30 -50.04
CA ASN A 135 21.74 -7.92 -50.50
C ASN A 135 23.17 -7.57 -50.96
N GLY A 136 24.06 -8.56 -51.14
CA GLY A 136 25.39 -8.40 -51.76
C GLY A 136 26.40 -7.52 -51.01
N GLY A 137 26.09 -7.07 -49.80
CA GLY A 137 26.96 -6.23 -48.98
C GLY A 137 27.99 -7.05 -48.18
N THR A 138 29.13 -6.44 -47.86
CA THR A 138 30.11 -7.02 -46.91
C THR A 138 29.51 -7.07 -45.51
N THR A 139 29.00 -8.24 -45.11
CA THR A 139 28.39 -8.44 -43.79
C THR A 139 29.49 -8.60 -42.74
N THR A 140 29.50 -7.69 -41.76
CA THR A 140 30.39 -7.78 -40.59
C THR A 140 29.58 -8.24 -39.38
N LEU A 141 30.19 -9.03 -38.49
CA LEU A 141 29.54 -9.47 -37.23
C LEU A 141 29.01 -8.28 -36.41
N LEU A 142 29.75 -7.17 -36.42
CA LEU A 142 29.34 -5.92 -35.78
C LEU A 142 28.10 -5.30 -36.42
N SER A 143 27.98 -5.39 -37.75
CA SER A 143 26.80 -4.89 -38.43
C SER A 143 25.58 -5.80 -38.23
N LEU A 144 25.77 -7.10 -38.03
CA LEU A 144 24.68 -8.04 -37.72
C LEU A 144 24.16 -7.80 -36.31
N THR A 145 25.05 -7.64 -35.32
CA THR A 145 24.67 -7.29 -33.93
C THR A 145 23.95 -5.95 -33.84
N ASN A 146 24.38 -4.93 -34.58
CA ASN A 146 23.64 -3.67 -34.71
C ASN A 146 22.29 -3.81 -35.41
N GLY A 147 22.19 -4.70 -36.40
CA GLY A 147 20.94 -4.98 -37.09
C GLY A 147 19.94 -5.68 -36.17
N LEU A 148 20.44 -6.59 -35.32
CA LEU A 148 19.65 -7.26 -34.30
C LEU A 148 19.10 -6.26 -33.29
N ASP A 149 19.95 -5.42 -32.70
CA ASP A 149 19.58 -4.38 -31.73
C ASP A 149 18.43 -3.49 -32.25
N LYS A 150 18.51 -3.04 -33.51
CA LYS A 150 17.45 -2.23 -34.14
C LYS A 150 16.14 -2.96 -34.40
N LYS A 151 16.17 -4.28 -34.59
CA LYS A 151 14.96 -5.10 -34.84
C LYS A 151 14.49 -5.82 -33.57
N LEU A 152 15.18 -5.64 -32.45
CA LEU A 152 14.96 -6.38 -31.21
C LEU A 152 13.56 -6.11 -30.64
N GLU A 153 13.10 -4.87 -30.71
CA GLU A 153 11.73 -4.48 -30.33
C GLU A 153 10.68 -5.23 -31.17
N SER A 154 10.83 -5.20 -32.50
CA SER A 154 9.91 -5.91 -33.41
C SER A 154 9.87 -7.41 -33.12
N LEU A 155 11.03 -8.04 -32.88
CA LEU A 155 11.13 -9.48 -32.63
C LEU A 155 10.55 -9.91 -31.27
N LEU A 156 10.60 -9.03 -30.27
CA LEU A 156 9.96 -9.25 -28.97
C LEU A 156 8.47 -8.93 -28.98
N SER A 157 8.01 -8.09 -29.92
CA SER A 157 6.58 -7.78 -30.11
C SER A 157 5.82 -8.87 -30.90
N GLU A 158 6.53 -9.74 -31.63
CA GLU A 158 5.92 -10.86 -32.35
C GLU A 158 5.32 -11.90 -31.38
N GLU A 159 4.23 -12.55 -31.79
CA GLU A 159 3.60 -13.60 -30.99
C GLU A 159 4.61 -14.70 -30.63
N LYS A 160 4.55 -15.17 -29.38
CA LYS A 160 5.42 -16.23 -28.87
C LYS A 160 5.43 -17.40 -29.86
N ALA A 161 6.61 -17.81 -30.34
CA ALA A 161 6.68 -19.03 -31.14
C ALA A 161 6.10 -20.18 -30.31
N GLU A 162 5.20 -20.96 -30.91
CA GLU A 162 4.65 -22.17 -30.33
C GLU A 162 5.78 -23.16 -30.06
N THR A 163 6.34 -23.09 -28.85
CA THR A 163 7.21 -24.14 -28.35
C THR A 163 6.29 -25.30 -28.01
N VAL A 164 6.11 -26.23 -28.95
CA VAL A 164 5.57 -27.54 -28.63
C VAL A 164 6.49 -28.10 -27.55
N LYS A 165 6.00 -28.22 -26.31
CA LYS A 165 6.70 -28.93 -25.24
C LYS A 165 6.58 -30.41 -25.59
N LEU A 166 7.31 -30.83 -26.62
CA LEU A 166 7.61 -32.20 -26.95
C LEU A 166 8.46 -32.71 -25.80
N THR A 167 7.80 -33.17 -24.72
CA THR A 167 8.36 -34.18 -23.84
C THR A 167 8.51 -35.45 -24.67
N ILE A 168 9.55 -35.48 -25.51
CA ILE A 168 10.14 -36.72 -25.94
C ILE A 168 10.70 -37.29 -24.66
N PHE A 169 9.96 -38.23 -24.06
CA PHE A 169 10.52 -39.14 -23.08
C PHE A 169 11.61 -39.92 -23.81
N LYS A 170 12.82 -39.38 -23.80
CA LYS A 170 14.02 -40.16 -24.08
C LYS A 170 14.17 -41.06 -22.87
N ASP A 171 13.68 -42.27 -23.04
CA ASP A 171 13.78 -43.35 -22.08
C ASP A 171 15.26 -43.63 -21.79
N THR A 172 15.80 -43.03 -20.72
CA THR A 172 17.16 -43.29 -20.24
C THR A 172 17.23 -44.50 -19.31
N ARG A 173 16.13 -45.25 -19.12
CA ARG A 173 16.09 -46.44 -18.24
C ARG A 173 17.06 -47.53 -18.70
N HIS A 174 17.45 -47.58 -19.97
CA HIS A 174 18.42 -48.55 -20.48
C HIS A 174 19.90 -48.25 -20.16
N LEU A 175 20.25 -47.00 -19.81
CA LEU A 175 21.61 -46.64 -19.39
C LEU A 175 21.76 -46.75 -17.87
N ASP A 176 20.71 -46.40 -17.12
CA ASP A 176 20.68 -46.58 -15.67
C ASP A 176 20.50 -48.06 -15.26
N GLN A 177 19.88 -48.89 -16.11
CA GLN A 177 19.84 -50.35 -15.89
C GLN A 177 21.18 -51.06 -16.12
N GLN A 178 22.08 -50.53 -16.96
CA GLN A 178 23.41 -51.13 -17.15
C GLN A 178 24.39 -50.76 -16.04
N GLN A 179 24.24 -49.57 -15.42
CA GLN A 179 25.05 -49.17 -14.26
C GLN A 179 24.53 -49.70 -12.92
N ALA A 180 23.24 -50.05 -12.83
CA ALA A 180 22.66 -50.72 -11.67
C ALA A 180 22.81 -52.27 -11.70
N GLN A 181 22.95 -52.89 -12.88
CA GLN A 181 23.13 -54.35 -13.01
C GLN A 181 24.57 -54.86 -12.74
N GLU A 182 25.56 -53.97 -12.63
CA GLU A 182 26.94 -54.35 -12.25
C GLU A 182 27.22 -54.24 -10.74
N LYS A 183 26.32 -53.64 -9.94
CA LYS A 183 26.55 -53.37 -8.51
C LYS A 183 25.79 -54.26 -7.51
N GLU A 184 24.95 -55.19 -7.95
CA GLU A 184 24.18 -56.08 -7.05
C GLU A 184 24.19 -57.56 -7.48
N LYS A 185 25.30 -58.04 -8.07
CA LYS A 185 25.57 -59.49 -8.21
C LYS A 185 26.30 -60.11 -7.02
N GLU A 186 26.46 -59.38 -5.91
CA GLU A 186 26.99 -59.92 -4.66
C GLU A 186 25.99 -59.73 -3.51
N ALA A 187 25.63 -60.85 -2.87
CA ALA A 187 24.87 -60.99 -1.60
C ALA A 187 23.33 -61.21 -1.66
N VAL A 188 22.92 -62.33 -2.25
CA VAL A 188 22.10 -63.44 -1.69
C VAL A 188 21.19 -63.21 -0.45
N VAL A 189 19.87 -63.35 -0.71
CA VAL A 189 18.80 -64.16 -0.04
C VAL A 189 18.39 -63.86 1.43
N VAL A 190 17.10 -63.55 1.65
CA VAL A 190 16.04 -64.41 2.26
C VAL A 190 14.67 -63.69 2.15
N SER A 191 13.66 -64.46 1.74
CA SER A 191 12.26 -64.13 1.46
C SER A 191 11.35 -64.07 2.69
N ASN A 192 10.33 -63.19 2.68
CA ASN A 192 8.93 -63.53 3.00
C ASN A 192 7.93 -62.36 2.71
N PRO A 193 6.61 -62.64 2.59
CA PRO A 193 5.76 -62.08 1.53
C PRO A 193 4.92 -60.84 1.91
N ALA A 194 4.49 -60.12 0.87
CA ALA A 194 3.72 -58.88 0.92
C ALA A 194 2.26 -59.04 1.40
N PRO A 195 1.68 -58.04 2.09
CA PRO A 195 0.24 -57.94 2.30
C PRO A 195 -0.45 -57.24 1.10
N THR A 196 -1.70 -57.64 0.88
CA THR A 196 -2.60 -57.26 -0.22
C THR A 196 -2.95 -55.76 -0.22
N PRO A 197 -3.08 -55.09 -1.37
CA PRO A 197 -3.40 -53.66 -1.42
C PRO A 197 -4.88 -53.37 -1.13
N ALA A 198 -5.12 -52.42 -0.24
CA ALA A 198 -6.45 -51.88 0.07
C ALA A 198 -7.10 -51.20 -1.17
N PRO A 199 -8.44 -51.22 -1.28
CA PRO A 199 -9.16 -50.75 -2.47
C PRO A 199 -9.06 -49.24 -2.66
N GLN A 200 -8.72 -48.82 -3.88
CA GLN A 200 -8.64 -47.43 -4.30
C GLN A 200 -10.04 -46.79 -4.34
N VAL A 201 -10.22 -45.72 -3.56
CA VAL A 201 -11.42 -44.88 -3.58
C VAL A 201 -11.52 -44.19 -4.95
N LYS A 202 -12.55 -44.53 -5.73
CA LYS A 202 -12.86 -43.88 -7.00
C LYS A 202 -13.24 -42.42 -6.74
N ARG A 203 -12.37 -41.48 -7.11
CA ARG A 203 -12.71 -40.05 -7.13
C ARG A 203 -13.79 -39.83 -8.18
N SER A 204 -14.93 -39.26 -7.78
CA SER A 204 -16.01 -38.87 -8.69
C SER A 204 -15.54 -37.77 -9.63
N TYR A 205 -15.89 -37.90 -10.91
CA TYR A 205 -15.58 -36.91 -11.95
C TYR A 205 -16.44 -35.65 -11.74
N ILE A 206 -15.80 -34.50 -11.55
CA ILE A 206 -16.46 -33.18 -11.50
C ILE A 206 -16.46 -32.61 -12.93
N PRO A 207 -17.64 -32.34 -13.53
CA PRO A 207 -17.71 -31.73 -14.86
C PRO A 207 -17.00 -30.37 -14.90
N LEU A 208 -16.19 -30.12 -15.94
CA LEU A 208 -15.54 -28.83 -16.16
C LEU A 208 -16.59 -27.77 -16.51
N GLU A 209 -16.66 -26.70 -15.73
CA GLU A 209 -17.52 -25.55 -16.03
C GLU A 209 -17.09 -24.91 -17.36
N THR A 210 -17.97 -24.95 -18.36
CA THR A 210 -17.74 -24.31 -19.67
C THR A 210 -18.35 -22.91 -19.66
N PHE A 211 -17.53 -21.91 -20.00
CA PHE A 211 -17.96 -20.51 -20.04
C PHE A 211 -18.27 -20.07 -21.46
N THR A 212 -19.31 -19.23 -21.61
CA THR A 212 -19.65 -18.65 -22.92
C THR A 212 -18.63 -17.59 -23.35
N GLN A 213 -18.48 -17.40 -24.67
CA GLN A 213 -17.53 -16.42 -25.22
C GLN A 213 -17.81 -14.98 -24.74
N SER A 214 -19.08 -14.62 -24.56
CA SER A 214 -19.50 -13.31 -24.03
C SER A 214 -19.09 -13.12 -22.55
N GLN A 215 -19.24 -14.16 -21.72
CA GLN A 215 -18.79 -14.14 -20.32
C GLN A 215 -17.26 -14.00 -20.22
N ILE A 216 -16.51 -14.68 -21.09
CA ILE A 216 -15.04 -14.58 -21.14
C ILE A 216 -14.62 -13.16 -21.55
N ALA A 217 -15.29 -12.55 -22.53
CA ALA A 217 -15.00 -11.18 -22.96
C ALA A 217 -15.28 -10.15 -21.84
N GLN A 218 -16.42 -10.28 -21.16
CA GLN A 218 -16.76 -9.43 -20.02
C GLN A 218 -15.77 -9.59 -18.86
N ALA A 219 -15.34 -10.83 -18.58
CA ALA A 219 -14.35 -11.11 -17.56
C ALA A 219 -12.99 -10.45 -17.88
N LYS A 220 -12.50 -10.61 -19.12
CA LYS A 220 -11.25 -9.96 -19.57
C LYS A 220 -11.33 -8.44 -19.49
N ALA A 221 -12.44 -7.84 -19.92
CA ALA A 221 -12.65 -6.39 -19.84
C ALA A 221 -12.63 -5.89 -18.39
N ARG A 222 -13.32 -6.60 -17.49
CA ARG A 222 -13.35 -6.27 -16.07
C ARG A 222 -11.98 -6.42 -15.40
N ARG A 223 -11.27 -7.52 -15.69
CA ARG A 223 -9.90 -7.74 -15.22
C ARG A 223 -8.99 -6.57 -15.62
N ALA A 224 -9.05 -6.13 -16.88
CA ALA A 224 -8.24 -5.01 -17.35
C ALA A 224 -8.55 -3.70 -16.59
N GLN A 225 -9.83 -3.44 -16.31
CA GLN A 225 -10.24 -2.27 -15.54
C GLN A 225 -9.75 -2.30 -14.09
N GLU A 226 -9.92 -3.43 -13.40
CA GLU A 226 -9.54 -3.56 -12.00
C GLU A 226 -8.02 -3.63 -11.79
N VAL A 227 -7.29 -4.27 -12.71
CA VAL A 227 -5.82 -4.26 -12.70
C VAL A 227 -5.28 -2.85 -12.91
N ARG A 228 -5.83 -2.09 -13.87
CA ARG A 228 -5.46 -0.68 -14.07
C ARG A 228 -5.71 0.15 -12.80
N GLN A 229 -6.82 -0.11 -12.11
CA GLN A 229 -7.12 0.56 -10.83
C GLN A 229 -6.16 0.16 -9.71
N LEU A 230 -5.78 -1.11 -9.65
CA LEU A 230 -4.80 -1.64 -8.69
C LEU A 230 -3.42 -1.00 -8.92
N GLU A 231 -2.94 -0.99 -10.17
CA GLU A 231 -1.70 -0.36 -10.59
C GLU A 231 -1.68 1.14 -10.29
N ALA A 232 -2.74 1.86 -10.64
CA ALA A 232 -2.82 3.30 -10.41
C ALA A 232 -2.73 3.69 -8.92
N ARG A 233 -3.23 2.81 -8.02
CA ARG A 233 -3.24 3.07 -6.56
C ARG A 233 -2.01 2.53 -5.84
N MET A 234 -1.57 1.33 -6.19
CA MET A 234 -0.50 0.62 -5.48
C MET A 234 0.87 0.81 -6.12
N GLY A 235 0.94 1.23 -7.39
CA GLY A 235 2.18 1.35 -8.15
C GLY A 235 3.20 2.36 -7.62
N ARG A 236 2.78 3.27 -6.74
CA ARG A 236 3.67 4.27 -6.11
C ARG A 236 4.15 3.86 -4.71
N LEU A 237 3.70 2.73 -4.19
CA LEU A 237 4.02 2.27 -2.84
C LEU A 237 5.30 1.43 -2.82
N PRO A 238 6.07 1.48 -1.72
CA PRO A 238 7.20 0.57 -1.53
C PRO A 238 6.70 -0.88 -1.48
N HIS A 239 7.46 -1.82 -2.06
CA HIS A 239 7.13 -3.24 -2.20
C HIS A 239 6.06 -3.59 -3.26
N TYR A 240 5.64 -2.62 -4.09
CA TYR A 240 4.87 -2.95 -5.30
C TYR A 240 5.77 -3.53 -6.39
N HIS A 241 5.42 -4.72 -6.89
CA HIS A 241 6.04 -5.30 -8.07
C HIS A 241 4.99 -6.05 -8.90
N ARG A 242 5.04 -5.91 -10.22
CA ARG A 242 4.17 -6.63 -11.15
C ARG A 242 5.02 -7.67 -11.88
N SER A 243 4.56 -8.92 -11.91
CA SER A 243 5.22 -9.95 -12.71
C SER A 243 5.05 -9.68 -14.21
N SER A 244 6.04 -10.08 -15.00
CA SER A 244 6.03 -9.97 -16.47
C SER A 244 4.80 -10.67 -17.10
N ASP A 245 4.33 -11.75 -16.48
CA ASP A 245 3.13 -12.48 -16.91
C ASP A 245 1.81 -11.69 -16.69
N GLY A 246 1.84 -10.60 -15.91
CA GLY A 246 0.66 -9.80 -15.58
C GLY A 246 -0.39 -10.56 -14.78
N ILE A 247 0.01 -11.66 -14.12
CA ILE A 247 -0.85 -12.51 -13.28
C ILE A 247 -0.54 -12.28 -11.80
N ILE A 248 0.72 -12.05 -11.43
CA ILE A 248 1.14 -11.94 -10.03
C ILE A 248 1.47 -10.48 -9.72
N TYR A 249 0.91 -9.95 -8.64
CA TYR A 249 1.13 -8.59 -8.17
C TYR A 249 1.59 -8.66 -6.71
N THR A 250 2.86 -8.33 -6.46
CA THR A 250 3.36 -8.16 -5.10
C THR A 250 2.93 -6.79 -4.60
N LEU A 251 2.21 -6.76 -3.47
CA LEU A 251 1.62 -5.57 -2.87
C LEU A 251 2.08 -5.45 -1.41
N PRO A 252 2.26 -4.23 -0.87
CA PRO A 252 2.46 -4.06 0.56
C PRO A 252 1.18 -4.44 1.32
N LEU A 253 1.34 -5.19 2.41
CA LEU A 253 0.26 -5.58 3.31
C LEU A 253 0.53 -5.03 4.71
N GLU A 254 -0.33 -4.12 5.16
CA GLU A 254 -0.30 -3.59 6.52
C GLU A 254 -1.48 -4.14 7.33
N PRO A 255 -1.31 -5.26 8.04
CA PRO A 255 -2.36 -5.79 8.90
C PRO A 255 -2.69 -4.80 10.03
N LYS A 256 -3.97 -4.42 10.16
CA LYS A 256 -4.41 -3.43 11.16
C LYS A 256 -4.23 -3.89 12.61
N LYS A 257 -4.27 -5.20 12.84
CA LYS A 257 -4.21 -5.84 14.17
C LYS A 257 -3.03 -6.81 14.25
N ARG A 258 -1.81 -6.30 14.08
CA ARG A 258 -0.57 -7.10 14.13
C ARG A 258 -0.41 -7.88 15.44
N ALA A 259 -0.79 -7.29 16.57
CA ALA A 259 -0.66 -7.94 17.87
C ALA A 259 -1.59 -9.15 18.07
N GLU A 260 -2.68 -9.25 17.31
CA GLU A 260 -3.62 -10.38 17.38
C GLU A 260 -3.25 -11.52 16.41
N LEU A 261 -2.20 -11.34 15.59
CA LEU A 261 -1.70 -12.39 14.69
C LEU A 261 -0.83 -13.38 15.47
N PRO A 262 -0.85 -14.68 15.11
CA PRO A 262 0.13 -15.65 15.59
C PRO A 262 1.55 -15.16 15.33
N SER A 263 2.50 -15.47 16.21
CA SER A 263 3.90 -15.00 16.09
C SER A 263 4.51 -15.29 14.72
N GLN A 264 4.12 -16.40 14.09
CA GLN A 264 4.54 -16.82 12.75
C GLN A 264 4.13 -15.85 11.63
N LEU A 265 3.03 -15.11 11.79
CA LEU A 265 2.45 -14.22 10.77
C LEU A 265 2.60 -12.73 11.11
N GLN A 266 3.27 -12.39 12.21
CA GLN A 266 3.47 -10.98 12.61
C GLN A 266 4.47 -10.23 11.71
N GLY A 267 5.41 -10.95 11.09
CA GLY A 267 6.45 -10.41 10.21
C GLY A 267 5.98 -9.96 8.82
N ILE A 268 4.74 -10.26 8.44
CA ILE A 268 4.22 -10.04 7.08
C ILE A 268 4.20 -8.55 6.72
N LYS A 269 4.95 -8.20 5.66
CA LYS A 269 5.01 -6.84 5.09
C LYS A 269 4.52 -6.78 3.66
N SER A 270 4.58 -7.89 2.93
CA SER A 270 4.16 -7.96 1.53
C SER A 270 3.30 -9.20 1.25
N VAL A 271 2.49 -9.11 0.20
CA VAL A 271 1.57 -10.17 -0.24
C VAL A 271 1.61 -10.28 -1.75
N GLN A 272 1.68 -11.50 -2.30
CA GLN A 272 1.54 -11.73 -3.73
C GLN A 272 0.08 -12.06 -4.07
N LEU A 273 -0.57 -11.17 -4.81
CA LEU A 273 -1.92 -11.37 -5.33
C LEU A 273 -1.84 -11.99 -6.72
N VAL A 274 -2.37 -13.21 -6.86
CA VAL A 274 -2.48 -13.94 -8.13
C VAL A 274 -3.86 -13.66 -8.72
N VAL A 275 -3.90 -12.89 -9.81
CA VAL A 275 -5.10 -12.49 -10.55
C VAL A 275 -5.18 -13.29 -11.87
N PRO A 276 -6.01 -14.37 -11.93
CA PRO A 276 -6.09 -15.22 -13.11
C PRO A 276 -6.57 -14.49 -14.36
N LEU A 277 -6.24 -15.01 -15.54
CA LEU A 277 -6.62 -14.42 -16.84
C LEU A 277 -8.14 -14.33 -17.04
N LEU A 278 -8.88 -15.27 -16.46
CA LEU A 278 -10.33 -15.32 -16.51
C LEU A 278 -10.99 -14.69 -15.27
N TYR A 279 -10.28 -13.87 -14.49
CA TYR A 279 -10.91 -13.10 -13.42
C TYR A 279 -12.05 -12.22 -13.99
N PRO A 280 -13.26 -12.21 -13.40
CA PRO A 280 -13.61 -12.80 -12.12
C PRO A 280 -14.05 -14.26 -12.18
N LEU A 281 -14.30 -14.89 -13.34
CA LEU A 281 -14.80 -16.28 -13.45
C LEU A 281 -13.97 -17.26 -12.62
N GLN A 282 -12.64 -17.18 -12.72
CA GLN A 282 -11.71 -17.90 -11.86
C GLN A 282 -11.35 -17.06 -10.62
N ASN A 283 -11.35 -17.70 -9.45
CA ASN A 283 -11.08 -17.02 -8.17
C ASN A 283 -9.63 -16.57 -8.05
N LEU A 284 -9.44 -15.42 -7.41
CA LEU A 284 -8.12 -14.89 -7.07
C LEU A 284 -7.48 -15.72 -5.95
N ARG A 285 -6.15 -15.79 -5.96
CA ARG A 285 -5.35 -16.45 -4.91
C ARG A 285 -4.39 -15.44 -4.32
N VAL A 286 -3.97 -15.67 -3.09
CA VAL A 286 -3.00 -14.85 -2.39
C VAL A 286 -1.89 -15.75 -1.88
N LEU A 287 -0.67 -15.24 -1.87
CA LEU A 287 0.49 -15.84 -1.20
C LEU A 287 1.04 -14.82 -0.19
N LEU A 288 1.16 -15.21 1.09
CA LEU A 288 1.72 -14.36 2.13
C LEU A 288 3.25 -14.48 2.14
N ASN A 289 3.96 -13.35 2.03
CA ASN A 289 5.42 -13.33 2.13
C ASN A 289 5.86 -13.00 3.56
N ASP A 290 7.14 -13.21 3.86
CA ASP A 290 7.76 -12.84 5.15
C ASP A 290 7.14 -13.59 6.36
N VAL A 291 6.83 -14.88 6.16
CA VAL A 291 6.32 -15.78 7.19
C VAL A 291 7.48 -16.31 8.04
N GLU A 292 7.32 -16.24 9.36
CA GLU A 292 8.29 -16.71 10.35
C GLU A 292 7.87 -18.09 10.89
N GLY A 293 8.82 -18.92 11.34
CA GLY A 293 8.51 -20.21 11.98
C GLY A 293 8.60 -21.46 11.10
N GLY A 294 9.26 -21.41 9.94
CA GLY A 294 9.55 -22.59 9.11
C GLY A 294 8.29 -23.31 8.64
N GLN A 295 8.28 -24.65 8.72
CA GLN A 295 7.18 -25.50 8.24
C GLN A 295 5.83 -25.20 8.92
N GLU A 296 5.82 -24.92 10.23
CA GLU A 296 4.58 -24.61 10.96
C GLU A 296 3.97 -23.28 10.52
N GLY A 297 4.83 -22.29 10.24
CA GLY A 297 4.44 -20.98 9.72
C GLY A 297 3.90 -21.07 8.29
N GLU A 298 4.57 -21.83 7.42
CA GLU A 298 4.14 -22.06 6.03
C GLU A 298 2.77 -22.75 5.98
N GLU A 299 2.54 -23.80 6.77
CA GLU A 299 1.24 -24.48 6.83
C GLU A 299 0.12 -23.58 7.38
N LEU A 300 0.43 -22.68 8.32
CA LEU A 300 -0.53 -21.67 8.79
C LEU A 300 -0.85 -20.66 7.70
N ALA A 301 0.16 -20.21 6.94
CA ALA A 301 -0.03 -19.29 5.82
C ALA A 301 -0.88 -19.92 4.72
N GLU A 302 -0.60 -21.17 4.32
CA GLU A 302 -1.38 -21.92 3.33
C GLU A 302 -2.86 -22.03 3.75
N GLY A 303 -3.14 -22.32 5.03
CA GLY A 303 -4.51 -22.34 5.54
C GLY A 303 -5.23 -21.00 5.40
N VAL A 304 -4.52 -19.89 5.66
CA VAL A 304 -5.09 -18.53 5.52
C VAL A 304 -5.34 -18.19 4.04
N GLU A 305 -4.44 -18.59 3.15
CA GLU A 305 -4.55 -18.40 1.70
C GLU A 305 -5.73 -19.18 1.11
N GLU A 306 -5.96 -20.42 1.56
CA GLU A 306 -7.10 -21.23 1.17
C GLU A 306 -8.43 -20.62 1.65
N LEU A 307 -8.52 -20.22 2.93
CA LEU A 307 -9.73 -19.59 3.47
C LEU A 307 -10.05 -18.28 2.77
N PHE A 308 -9.02 -17.49 2.45
CA PHE A 308 -9.18 -16.28 1.66
C PHE A 308 -9.72 -16.60 0.26
N THR A 309 -9.19 -17.61 -0.42
CA THR A 309 -9.64 -18.02 -1.76
C THR A 309 -11.11 -18.49 -1.76
N LYS A 310 -11.53 -19.20 -0.71
CA LYS A 310 -12.93 -19.62 -0.50
C LYS A 310 -13.87 -18.43 -0.27
N LYS A 311 -13.53 -17.57 0.71
CA LYS A 311 -14.33 -16.37 1.03
C LYS A 311 -14.39 -15.37 -0.12
N ALA A 312 -13.32 -15.21 -0.90
CA ALA A 312 -13.32 -14.40 -2.11
C ALA A 312 -14.27 -14.95 -3.19
N GLY A 313 -14.45 -16.28 -3.24
CA GLY A 313 -15.42 -16.94 -4.12
C GLY A 313 -16.88 -16.78 -3.64
N GLU A 314 -17.13 -16.77 -2.33
CA GLU A 314 -18.45 -16.59 -1.71
C GLU A 314 -18.94 -15.15 -1.83
N LEU A 315 -18.07 -14.18 -1.51
CA LEU A 315 -18.33 -12.73 -1.66
C LEU A 315 -18.63 -12.32 -3.12
N LYS A 316 -18.32 -13.20 -4.08
CA LYS A 316 -18.64 -13.05 -5.50
C LYS A 316 -20.00 -13.66 -5.88
N LYS A 317 -20.53 -14.60 -5.10
CA LYS A 317 -21.83 -15.27 -5.30
C LYS A 317 -22.96 -14.55 -4.56
N GLU A 318 -22.69 -13.96 -3.39
CA GLU A 318 -23.69 -13.30 -2.54
C GLU A 318 -24.02 -11.86 -2.96
N GLY A 319 -23.20 -11.22 -3.80
CA GLY A 319 -23.51 -9.90 -4.34
C GLY A 319 -24.47 -9.99 -5.51
N ASP A 320 -25.55 -9.20 -5.48
CA ASP A 320 -26.34 -8.87 -6.67
C ASP A 320 -25.43 -8.52 -7.84
N LYS A 321 -25.86 -8.84 -9.07
CA LYS A 321 -25.06 -8.90 -10.32
C LYS A 321 -24.12 -7.70 -10.59
N GLU A 322 -24.24 -6.59 -9.88
CA GLU A 322 -23.53 -5.33 -10.07
C GLU A 322 -22.53 -4.94 -8.95
N GLU A 323 -22.61 -5.48 -7.71
CA GLU A 323 -21.72 -5.08 -6.59
C GLU A 323 -20.65 -6.13 -6.21
N LYS A 324 -19.94 -6.68 -7.20
CA LYS A 324 -18.80 -7.56 -6.93
C LYS A 324 -17.60 -6.72 -6.45
N MET A 325 -17.06 -7.01 -5.26
CA MET A 325 -15.88 -6.33 -4.71
C MET A 325 -14.68 -6.40 -5.65
N GLY A 326 -14.07 -5.25 -5.94
CA GLY A 326 -12.90 -5.17 -6.82
C GLY A 326 -11.57 -5.55 -6.15
N LEU A 327 -10.52 -5.79 -6.94
CA LEU A 327 -9.19 -6.23 -6.46
C LEU A 327 -8.64 -5.40 -5.29
N VAL A 328 -8.69 -4.07 -5.37
CA VAL A 328 -8.19 -3.19 -4.30
C VAL A 328 -9.03 -3.32 -3.02
N ALA A 329 -10.34 -3.50 -3.16
CA ALA A 329 -11.23 -3.73 -2.02
C ALA A 329 -10.91 -5.08 -1.36
N MET A 330 -10.59 -6.11 -2.15
CA MET A 330 -10.22 -7.43 -1.65
C MET A 330 -8.89 -7.43 -0.89
N VAL A 331 -7.89 -6.69 -1.37
CA VAL A 331 -6.61 -6.51 -0.65
C VAL A 331 -6.81 -5.78 0.67
N ASN A 332 -7.64 -4.73 0.69
CA ASN A 332 -8.00 -4.03 1.91
C ASN A 332 -8.81 -4.90 2.88
N TRP A 333 -9.67 -5.77 2.36
CA TRP A 333 -10.43 -6.73 3.15
C TRP A 333 -9.50 -7.75 3.82
N LEU A 334 -8.51 -8.26 3.09
CA LEU A 334 -7.48 -9.14 3.63
C LEU A 334 -6.68 -8.44 4.73
N ALA A 335 -6.20 -7.22 4.49
CA ALA A 335 -5.45 -6.44 5.49
C ALA A 335 -6.24 -6.19 6.79
N GLN A 336 -7.57 -6.09 6.69
CA GLN A 336 -8.44 -5.92 7.84
C GLN A 336 -8.73 -7.22 8.57
N ARG A 337 -8.90 -8.35 7.85
CA ARG A 337 -9.42 -9.61 8.42
C ARG A 337 -8.43 -10.75 8.51
N VAL A 338 -7.16 -10.56 8.15
CA VAL A 338 -6.12 -11.60 8.23
C VAL A 338 -6.01 -12.23 9.62
N HIS A 339 -6.17 -11.44 10.69
CA HIS A 339 -6.20 -11.95 12.08
C HIS A 339 -7.37 -12.91 12.36
N LEU A 340 -8.55 -12.68 11.75
CA LEU A 340 -9.70 -13.56 11.87
C LEU A 340 -9.49 -14.86 11.10
N LEU A 341 -8.93 -14.77 9.89
CA LEU A 341 -8.60 -15.94 9.08
C LEU A 341 -7.56 -16.81 9.79
N ALA A 342 -6.50 -16.21 10.33
CA ALA A 342 -5.48 -16.93 11.09
C ALA A 342 -6.10 -17.64 12.31
N ARG A 343 -7.01 -17.00 13.04
CA ARG A 343 -7.70 -17.60 14.19
C ARG A 343 -8.62 -18.77 13.79
N GLU A 344 -9.30 -18.66 12.65
CA GLU A 344 -10.11 -19.75 12.10
C GLU A 344 -9.24 -20.96 11.73
N VAL A 345 -8.10 -20.74 11.06
CA VAL A 345 -7.14 -21.81 10.73
C VAL A 345 -6.63 -22.48 11.99
N VAL A 346 -6.18 -21.73 12.99
CA VAL A 346 -5.72 -22.28 14.26
C VAL A 346 -6.81 -23.12 14.92
N ARG A 347 -8.06 -22.64 14.94
CA ARG A 347 -9.20 -23.39 15.48
C ARG A 347 -9.49 -24.69 14.70
N GLU A 348 -9.44 -24.66 13.37
CA GLU A 348 -9.63 -25.84 12.55
C GLU A 348 -8.51 -26.87 12.75
N ARG A 349 -7.27 -26.40 12.96
CA ARG A 349 -6.13 -27.27 13.26
C ARG A 349 -6.24 -27.88 14.66
N GLU A 350 -6.61 -27.10 15.67
CA GLU A 350 -6.89 -27.62 17.01
C GLU A 350 -8.02 -28.65 17.01
N LYS A 351 -9.08 -28.40 16.21
CA LYS A 351 -10.18 -29.35 16.05
C LYS A 351 -9.70 -30.65 15.39
N LYS A 352 -8.97 -30.57 14.27
CA LYS A 352 -8.37 -31.75 13.61
C LYS A 352 -7.41 -32.51 14.52
N ARG A 353 -6.65 -31.79 15.36
CA ARG A 353 -5.73 -32.40 16.34
C ARG A 353 -6.48 -33.13 17.44
N LYS A 354 -7.56 -32.53 17.98
CA LYS A 354 -8.46 -33.18 18.95
C LYS A 354 -9.17 -34.39 18.34
N GLU A 355 -9.65 -34.30 17.10
CA GLU A 355 -10.26 -35.44 16.37
C GLU A 355 -9.24 -36.56 16.10
N MET A 356 -7.96 -36.23 15.86
CA MET A 356 -6.88 -37.20 15.68
C MET A 356 -6.43 -37.83 17.02
N GLU A 357 -6.46 -37.08 18.12
CA GLU A 357 -6.20 -37.57 19.48
C GLU A 357 -7.36 -38.45 19.99
N GLU A 358 -8.63 -38.07 19.76
CA GLU A 358 -9.81 -38.91 20.03
C GLU A 358 -9.85 -40.15 19.12
N GLY A 359 -9.41 -40.01 17.86
CA GLY A 359 -9.24 -41.13 16.92
C GLY A 359 -8.14 -42.10 17.34
N LYS A 360 -7.05 -41.64 17.95
CA LYS A 360 -6.01 -42.49 18.56
C LYS A 360 -6.48 -43.16 19.86
N GLY A 361 -7.30 -42.47 20.67
CA GLY A 361 -7.92 -43.04 21.88
C GLY A 361 -8.83 -44.24 21.58
N LYS A 362 -9.51 -44.23 20.42
CA LYS A 362 -10.32 -45.37 19.95
C LYS A 362 -9.52 -46.57 19.43
N VAL A 363 -8.24 -46.41 19.09
CA VAL A 363 -7.39 -47.56 18.71
C VAL A 363 -6.78 -48.21 19.94
N VAL A 364 -6.52 -47.45 21.01
CA VAL A 364 -5.98 -47.97 22.27
C VAL A 364 -7.05 -48.63 23.15
N GLU A 365 -8.31 -48.19 23.11
CA GLU A 365 -9.41 -48.90 23.81
C GLU A 365 -9.87 -50.21 23.12
N VAL A 366 -9.45 -50.46 21.88
CA VAL A 366 -9.67 -51.76 21.21
C VAL A 366 -8.53 -52.74 21.53
N GLU A 367 -7.28 -52.28 21.67
CA GLU A 367 -6.14 -53.15 22.04
C GLU A 367 -6.05 -53.50 23.53
N VAL A 368 -6.69 -52.74 24.43
CA VAL A 368 -6.73 -53.06 25.88
C VAL A 368 -7.94 -53.93 26.27
N LYS A 369 -8.94 -54.07 25.39
CA LYS A 369 -10.09 -54.99 25.61
C LYS A 369 -9.96 -56.35 24.93
N GLU A 370 -8.90 -56.58 24.16
CA GLU A 370 -8.57 -57.90 23.57
C GLU A 370 -7.60 -58.76 24.43
N ALA A 371 -7.14 -58.26 25.59
CA ALA A 371 -6.30 -59.03 26.53
C ALA A 371 -7.08 -59.66 27.72
N GLU A 372 -8.36 -59.33 27.90
CA GLU A 372 -9.18 -59.84 29.01
C GLU A 372 -10.61 -60.14 28.56
N HIS A 373 -10.81 -61.14 27.70
CA HIS A 373 -12.01 -62.02 27.69
C HIS A 373 -11.94 -63.01 26.51
N ALA A 374 -11.09 -64.03 26.66
CA ALA A 374 -11.21 -65.29 25.92
C ALA A 374 -11.24 -66.46 26.91
N ALA A 375 -12.31 -66.54 27.71
CA ALA A 375 -12.79 -67.77 28.33
C ALA A 375 -14.26 -67.62 28.78
N SER A 376 -15.21 -67.78 27.84
CA SER A 376 -16.39 -68.67 27.98
C SER A 376 -17.53 -68.32 27.00
N VAL A 377 -17.65 -69.13 25.94
CA VAL A 377 -18.86 -69.87 25.53
C VAL A 377 -20.19 -69.11 25.25
N THR A 378 -20.44 -68.94 23.94
CA THR A 378 -21.69 -69.17 23.14
C THR A 378 -22.99 -68.36 23.27
N THR A 379 -23.50 -68.06 22.07
CA THR A 379 -24.90 -68.04 21.53
C THR A 379 -25.73 -66.74 21.44
N ALA A 380 -25.93 -66.34 20.17
CA ALA A 380 -27.19 -66.02 19.48
C ALA A 380 -27.79 -64.58 19.46
N ALA A 381 -27.77 -64.03 18.23
CA ALA A 381 -28.91 -63.51 17.45
C ALA A 381 -29.44 -62.05 17.59
N GLN A 382 -29.58 -61.44 16.39
CA GLN A 382 -30.61 -60.48 15.90
C GLN A 382 -30.54 -59.01 16.37
N VAL A 383 -30.32 -57.99 15.52
CA VAL A 383 -31.01 -57.43 14.32
C VAL A 383 -31.83 -56.16 14.66
N ASP A 384 -31.56 -55.11 13.86
CA ASP A 384 -32.44 -54.01 13.40
C ASP A 384 -32.56 -52.63 14.09
N ARG A 385 -32.07 -51.64 13.31
CA ARG A 385 -32.74 -50.43 12.75
C ARG A 385 -33.18 -49.25 13.63
N GLY A 386 -32.82 -48.05 13.13
CA GLY A 386 -33.72 -46.89 13.06
C GLY A 386 -33.09 -45.54 13.40
N HIS A 387 -33.04 -44.61 12.43
CA HIS A 387 -32.50 -43.25 12.56
C HIS A 387 -33.53 -42.27 13.13
N LEU A 388 -33.14 -41.34 14.02
CA LEU A 388 -33.52 -39.91 13.99
C LEU A 388 -32.78 -39.09 15.07
N HIS A 389 -32.46 -37.86 14.70
CA HIS A 389 -31.53 -36.92 15.35
C HIS A 389 -32.31 -35.88 16.17
N VAL A 390 -31.97 -35.66 17.44
CA VAL A 390 -32.44 -34.51 18.24
C VAL A 390 -31.24 -33.90 18.98
N ILE A 391 -31.04 -32.60 18.75
CA ILE A 391 -29.99 -31.75 19.32
C ILE A 391 -30.46 -31.24 20.69
N PRO A 392 -29.73 -31.46 21.80
CA PRO A 392 -29.94 -30.67 23.01
C PRO A 392 -29.11 -29.38 23.02
N ARG A 393 -29.75 -28.32 23.49
CA ARG A 393 -29.32 -26.92 23.51
C ARG A 393 -28.27 -26.64 24.61
N PRO A 394 -27.31 -25.72 24.39
CA PRO A 394 -26.27 -25.39 25.37
C PRO A 394 -26.79 -24.69 26.63
N PRO A 395 -26.11 -24.85 27.79
CA PRO A 395 -26.52 -24.31 29.07
C PRO A 395 -25.78 -23.00 29.40
N GLU A 396 -26.39 -21.84 29.16
CA GLU A 396 -25.94 -20.55 29.75
C GLU A 396 -27.11 -19.58 29.90
N TRP A 397 -27.93 -19.73 30.95
CA TRP A 397 -28.66 -18.62 31.60
C TRP A 397 -28.66 -18.94 33.10
N GLY A 398 -27.51 -18.78 33.74
CA GLY A 398 -27.42 -18.70 35.19
C GLY A 398 -27.34 -17.24 35.59
N PHE A 399 -28.37 -16.77 36.31
CA PHE A 399 -28.45 -15.67 37.29
C PHE A 399 -29.94 -15.67 37.70
N ASP A 400 -30.37 -15.58 38.95
CA ASP A 400 -29.75 -15.33 40.24
C ASP A 400 -30.74 -15.82 41.32
N ASP A 401 -30.19 -16.11 42.49
CA ASP A 401 -30.78 -15.93 43.83
C ASP A 401 -31.92 -16.81 44.40
N VAL A 402 -31.72 -17.03 45.71
CA VAL A 402 -32.61 -17.38 46.83
C VAL A 402 -33.14 -18.82 47.03
N GLU A 403 -33.04 -19.19 48.31
CA GLU A 403 -33.33 -20.47 48.94
C GLU A 403 -34.83 -20.85 48.99
N SER A 404 -35.02 -22.15 49.24
CA SER A 404 -36.18 -22.80 49.87
C SER A 404 -37.44 -23.11 49.04
N GLU A 405 -37.66 -24.42 48.93
CA GLU A 405 -38.88 -25.15 49.33
C GLU A 405 -40.11 -25.17 48.41
N SER A 406 -40.30 -26.38 47.87
CA SER A 406 -41.55 -27.17 47.82
C SER A 406 -42.74 -26.77 46.94
N SER A 407 -43.17 -27.81 46.19
CA SER A 407 -44.53 -28.25 45.84
C SER A 407 -45.34 -27.54 44.73
N GLU A 408 -45.53 -28.32 43.66
CA GLU A 408 -46.83 -28.83 43.13
C GLU A 408 -47.85 -27.95 42.37
N TYR A 409 -48.35 -28.56 41.28
CA TYR A 409 -49.65 -28.45 40.56
C TYR A 409 -49.99 -27.27 39.62
N ASN A 410 -49.87 -27.57 38.31
CA ASN A 410 -50.86 -27.67 37.21
C ASN A 410 -51.94 -26.60 36.86
N SER A 411 -51.98 -26.32 35.53
CA SER A 411 -53.05 -25.87 34.58
C SER A 411 -53.94 -24.63 34.80
N GLU A 412 -53.92 -23.75 33.78
CA GLU A 412 -55.03 -23.36 32.85
C GLU A 412 -56.43 -23.10 33.47
N ASP A 413 -57.24 -22.11 33.11
CA ASP A 413 -57.32 -21.12 32.03
C ASP A 413 -58.50 -20.17 32.36
N GLU A 414 -58.69 -19.14 31.54
CA GLU A 414 -59.95 -18.39 31.28
C GLU A 414 -60.50 -17.33 32.28
N ASP A 415 -60.49 -16.10 31.75
CA ASP A 415 -61.58 -15.12 31.60
C ASP A 415 -62.21 -14.42 32.84
N ASP A 416 -62.22 -13.08 32.79
CA ASP A 416 -63.43 -12.25 32.64
C ASP A 416 -63.48 -10.94 33.49
N GLU A 417 -63.82 -9.87 32.77
CA GLU A 417 -64.59 -8.64 33.09
C GLU A 417 -64.27 -7.63 34.23
N GLY A 418 -64.30 -6.34 33.84
CA GLY A 418 -64.73 -5.18 34.66
C GLY A 418 -63.62 -4.16 34.98
N GLY A 419 -63.37 -3.10 34.21
CA GLY A 419 -64.18 -1.87 34.12
C GLY A 419 -63.52 -0.73 34.95
N ALA A 420 -62.67 0.13 34.36
CA ALA A 420 -62.95 1.43 33.70
C ALA A 420 -62.89 2.66 34.65
N GLU A 421 -62.02 3.63 34.34
CA GLU A 421 -62.28 5.09 34.17
C GLU A 421 -60.94 5.86 33.98
N ILE A 422 -60.54 6.11 32.72
CA ILE A 422 -60.64 7.35 31.91
C ILE A 422 -59.62 8.46 32.26
N GLY A 423 -58.82 8.81 31.24
CA GLY A 423 -57.98 10.00 31.15
C GLY A 423 -57.49 10.25 29.72
N GLU A 424 -58.46 10.40 28.81
CA GLU A 424 -58.45 11.06 27.48
C GLU A 424 -57.30 10.82 26.47
N ASP A 425 -57.70 10.16 25.37
CA ASP A 425 -57.07 10.12 24.05
C ASP A 425 -56.82 11.50 23.43
N THR A 426 -55.68 11.66 22.76
CA THR A 426 -55.68 11.95 21.31
C THR A 426 -54.50 11.27 20.65
N GLY A 427 -54.81 10.38 19.70
CA GLY A 427 -53.86 9.48 19.07
C GLY A 427 -52.85 10.12 18.11
N GLY A 428 -51.76 9.37 17.93
CA GLY A 428 -50.82 9.53 16.85
C GLY A 428 -49.97 8.26 16.75
N SER A 429 -50.42 7.29 15.95
CA SER A 429 -49.61 6.16 15.50
C SER A 429 -48.26 6.64 14.97
N SER A 430 -47.17 6.39 15.70
CA SER A 430 -45.82 6.63 15.18
C SER A 430 -45.21 5.31 14.72
N VAL A 431 -45.24 5.11 13.41
CA VAL A 431 -44.41 4.16 12.65
C VAL A 431 -42.93 4.33 13.07
N PRO A 432 -42.13 3.26 13.22
CA PRO A 432 -40.75 3.35 13.71
C PRO A 432 -39.78 3.79 12.58
N THR A 433 -39.92 5.01 12.07
CA THR A 433 -39.08 5.54 10.98
C THR A 433 -38.30 6.81 11.33
N GLN A 434 -38.47 7.36 12.54
CA GLN A 434 -37.76 8.58 12.92
C GLN A 434 -36.31 8.28 13.33
N THR A 435 -35.37 8.66 12.45
CA THR A 435 -33.94 8.63 12.80
C THR A 435 -33.70 9.51 14.03
N VAL A 436 -32.89 9.03 14.97
CA VAL A 436 -32.65 9.72 16.25
C VAL A 436 -32.13 11.15 16.02
N GLU A 437 -32.85 12.18 16.43
CA GLU A 437 -32.49 13.58 16.16
C GLU A 437 -31.26 14.02 16.99
N ARG A 438 -30.05 13.85 16.43
CA ARG A 438 -28.77 14.20 17.10
C ARG A 438 -27.80 14.81 16.09
N GLY A 439 -26.92 15.69 16.55
CA GLY A 439 -25.94 16.36 15.71
C GLY A 439 -26.50 17.57 14.96
N THR A 440 -25.99 17.81 13.76
CA THR A 440 -26.38 18.94 12.89
C THR A 440 -27.35 18.45 11.82
N ALA A 441 -28.60 18.93 11.85
CA ALA A 441 -29.58 18.65 10.81
C ALA A 441 -29.28 19.46 9.54
N MET A 442 -29.33 18.79 8.40
CA MET A 442 -29.24 19.39 7.07
C MET A 442 -30.64 19.48 6.46
N SER A 443 -31.05 20.69 6.09
CA SER A 443 -32.36 20.96 5.51
C SER A 443 -32.26 21.81 4.24
N PHE A 444 -33.23 21.65 3.34
CA PHE A 444 -33.37 22.40 2.10
C PHE A 444 -34.69 23.21 2.11
N PRO A 445 -34.74 24.36 2.81
CA PRO A 445 -36.00 25.06 3.07
C PRO A 445 -36.78 25.46 1.81
N SER A 446 -36.06 25.78 0.74
CA SER A 446 -36.62 26.31 -0.52
C SER A 446 -36.54 25.27 -1.65
N ILE A 447 -36.60 23.98 -1.35
CA ILE A 447 -36.45 22.93 -2.36
C ILE A 447 -37.66 22.88 -3.31
N GLU A 448 -37.40 22.83 -4.62
CA GLU A 448 -38.43 22.66 -5.64
C GLU A 448 -38.32 21.24 -6.22
N LEU A 449 -39.40 20.46 -6.16
CA LEU A 449 -39.48 19.09 -6.69
C LEU A 449 -40.62 19.00 -7.72
N HIS A 450 -40.30 18.67 -8.97
CA HIS A 450 -41.26 18.50 -10.06
C HIS A 450 -41.13 17.10 -10.68
N GLY A 451 -42.20 16.30 -10.64
CA GLY A 451 -42.17 14.93 -11.16
C GLY A 451 -41.33 13.96 -10.34
N ILE A 452 -41.05 14.29 -9.07
CA ILE A 452 -40.24 13.51 -8.12
C ILE A 452 -41.11 13.24 -6.88
N GLU A 453 -41.17 11.98 -6.46
CA GLU A 453 -41.88 11.54 -5.26
C GLU A 453 -41.00 11.70 -4.01
N LEU A 454 -39.79 11.14 -4.08
CA LEU A 454 -38.79 11.14 -3.01
C LEU A 454 -37.45 11.57 -3.58
N LEU A 455 -36.68 12.36 -2.84
CA LEU A 455 -35.31 12.74 -3.18
C LEU A 455 -34.39 12.24 -2.08
N GLN A 456 -33.51 11.30 -2.44
CA GLN A 456 -32.52 10.73 -1.53
C GLN A 456 -31.15 11.37 -1.79
N VAL A 457 -30.40 11.71 -0.74
CA VAL A 457 -28.97 12.06 -0.88
C VAL A 457 -28.13 10.78 -0.73
N SER A 458 -27.65 10.23 -1.83
CA SER A 458 -26.91 8.96 -1.83
C SER A 458 -25.43 9.12 -1.45
N ILE A 459 -24.81 10.20 -1.91
CA ILE A 459 -23.41 10.53 -1.61
C ILE A 459 -23.35 12.00 -1.23
N LEU A 460 -23.04 12.27 0.04
CA LEU A 460 -22.91 13.62 0.58
C LEU A 460 -21.44 14.06 0.59
N SER A 461 -21.18 15.27 0.10
CA SER A 461 -19.89 15.94 0.22
C SER A 461 -20.06 17.26 0.99
N LEU A 462 -19.21 17.52 1.98
CA LEU A 462 -19.31 18.68 2.87
C LEU A 462 -17.96 19.39 3.00
N SER A 463 -18.00 20.69 3.22
CA SER A 463 -16.89 21.43 3.80
C SER A 463 -17.07 21.52 5.31
N VAL A 464 -16.03 21.18 6.07
CA VAL A 464 -16.03 21.16 7.54
C VAL A 464 -14.91 22.04 8.08
N LYS A 465 -15.23 22.82 9.10
CA LYS A 465 -14.30 23.72 9.79
C LYS A 465 -13.71 23.01 11.00
N CYS A 466 -12.38 22.90 11.06
CA CYS A 466 -11.71 22.29 12.19
C CYS A 466 -11.90 23.13 13.47
N ASP A 467 -12.22 22.51 14.60
CA ASP A 467 -12.46 23.24 15.85
C ASP A 467 -11.21 23.94 16.41
N ARG A 468 -10.03 23.35 16.20
CA ARG A 468 -8.76 23.88 16.74
C ARG A 468 -8.17 25.03 15.95
N CYS A 469 -8.10 24.92 14.63
CA CYS A 469 -7.44 25.92 13.78
C CYS A 469 -8.39 26.67 12.86
N LYS A 470 -9.70 26.40 12.95
CA LYS A 470 -10.78 27.03 12.17
C LYS A 470 -10.56 27.00 10.65
N THR A 471 -9.73 26.07 10.18
CA THR A 471 -9.44 25.87 8.77
C THR A 471 -10.49 24.97 8.15
N LEU A 472 -10.90 25.30 6.92
CA LEU A 472 -11.82 24.51 6.12
C LEU A 472 -11.10 23.26 5.57
N ASN A 473 -11.71 22.10 5.80
CA ASN A 473 -11.33 20.82 5.23
C ASN A 473 -12.53 20.30 4.42
N GLU A 474 -12.26 19.46 3.42
CA GLU A 474 -13.28 18.89 2.55
C GLU A 474 -13.45 17.41 2.89
N VAL A 475 -14.70 16.97 3.07
CA VAL A 475 -15.08 15.59 3.32
C VAL A 475 -16.04 15.17 2.23
N THR A 476 -15.54 14.40 1.26
CA THR A 476 -16.34 13.89 0.14
C THR A 476 -16.79 12.46 0.38
N GLY A 477 -17.84 11.99 -0.29
CA GLY A 477 -18.14 10.56 -0.33
C GLY A 477 -18.77 9.99 0.94
N LEU A 478 -19.50 10.79 1.73
CA LEU A 478 -20.25 10.31 2.90
C LEU A 478 -21.48 9.54 2.42
N LYS A 479 -21.61 8.29 2.83
CA LYS A 479 -22.80 7.46 2.59
C LYS A 479 -23.62 7.33 3.87
N ASN A 480 -24.87 6.88 3.75
CA ASN A 480 -25.76 6.70 4.89
C ASN A 480 -25.15 5.78 5.97
N ASN A 481 -25.21 6.25 7.22
CA ASN A 481 -24.75 5.60 8.45
C ASN A 481 -23.27 5.17 8.46
N LEU A 482 -22.44 5.66 7.53
CA LEU A 482 -21.00 5.40 7.54
C LEU A 482 -20.24 6.56 8.18
N GLU A 483 -19.48 6.24 9.23
CA GLU A 483 -18.56 7.19 9.86
C GLU A 483 -17.26 7.28 9.05
N LYS A 484 -16.86 8.51 8.73
CA LYS A 484 -15.62 8.81 8.04
C LYS A 484 -14.69 9.60 8.95
N ALA A 485 -13.56 9.00 9.31
CA ALA A 485 -12.48 9.66 10.02
C ALA A 485 -11.52 10.35 9.06
N SER A 486 -11.12 11.58 9.36
CA SER A 486 -10.08 12.30 8.62
C SER A 486 -9.35 13.29 9.55
N SER A 487 -8.33 13.97 9.05
CA SER A 487 -7.50 14.90 9.85
C SER A 487 -7.37 16.26 9.18
N CYS A 488 -7.21 17.30 10.00
CA CYS A 488 -7.13 18.67 9.48
C CYS A 488 -5.81 18.92 8.75
N LYS A 489 -5.89 19.51 7.54
CA LYS A 489 -4.73 19.83 6.69
C LYS A 489 -3.69 20.73 7.38
N LYS A 490 -4.08 21.59 8.33
CA LYS A 490 -3.16 22.52 9.02
C LYS A 490 -2.67 22.05 10.39
N CYS A 491 -3.53 21.46 11.21
CA CYS A 491 -3.18 21.10 12.59
C CYS A 491 -3.18 19.59 12.85
N ALA A 492 -3.35 18.77 11.80
CA ALA A 492 -3.37 17.31 11.83
C ALA A 492 -4.33 16.70 12.89
N THR A 493 -5.29 17.50 13.37
CA THR A 493 -6.24 17.06 14.39
C THR A 493 -7.26 16.14 13.73
N ALA A 494 -7.41 14.93 14.28
CA ALA A 494 -8.40 13.98 13.83
C ALA A 494 -9.80 14.50 14.13
N PHE A 495 -10.71 14.28 13.17
CA PHE A 495 -12.13 14.59 13.28
C PHE A 495 -12.91 13.49 12.55
N THR A 496 -14.12 13.19 13.01
CA THR A 496 -15.01 12.21 12.37
C THR A 496 -16.32 12.84 11.96
N VAL A 497 -16.88 12.36 10.85
CA VAL A 497 -18.17 12.81 10.31
C VAL A 497 -18.99 11.60 9.92
N ARG A 498 -20.21 11.48 10.44
CA ARG A 498 -21.18 10.45 10.07
C ARG A 498 -22.44 11.11 9.52
N TYR A 499 -22.91 10.64 8.37
CA TYR A 499 -24.14 11.13 7.76
C TYR A 499 -25.27 10.12 7.94
N ARG A 500 -26.44 10.56 8.42
CA ARG A 500 -27.64 9.75 8.62
C ARG A 500 -28.74 10.34 7.75
N GLN A 501 -29.05 9.65 6.67
CA GLN A 501 -29.93 10.17 5.64
C GLN A 501 -31.40 10.15 6.07
N GLU A 502 -32.17 11.11 5.59
CA GLU A 502 -33.63 11.15 5.61
C GLU A 502 -34.13 11.43 4.19
N LEU A 503 -35.28 10.88 3.82
CA LEU A 503 -35.83 11.06 2.48
C LEU A 503 -36.52 12.43 2.40
N VAL A 504 -36.11 13.24 1.42
CA VAL A 504 -36.71 14.55 1.19
C VAL A 504 -37.92 14.41 0.30
N HIS A 505 -39.03 15.02 0.67
CA HIS A 505 -40.24 15.09 -0.15
C HIS A 505 -40.95 16.43 0.08
N MET A 506 -42.06 16.67 -0.62
CA MET A 506 -42.76 17.96 -0.56
C MET A 506 -43.14 18.40 0.87
N ASN A 507 -43.41 17.44 1.77
CA ASN A 507 -43.83 17.73 3.15
C ASN A 507 -42.68 17.59 4.16
N SER A 508 -41.50 17.13 3.76
CA SER A 508 -40.30 17.09 4.60
C SER A 508 -39.08 17.57 3.81
N THR A 509 -38.64 18.79 4.13
CA THR A 509 -37.47 19.42 3.51
C THR A 509 -36.16 19.03 4.19
N ARG A 510 -36.17 18.09 5.13
CA ARG A 510 -34.99 17.66 5.90
C ARG A 510 -34.30 16.50 5.19
N ALA A 511 -33.03 16.67 4.89
CA ALA A 511 -32.23 15.67 4.17
C ALA A 511 -31.54 14.68 5.10
N GLY A 512 -31.39 15.01 6.38
CA GLY A 512 -30.87 14.11 7.40
C GLY A 512 -30.02 14.80 8.44
N PHE A 513 -29.30 14.00 9.23
CA PHE A 513 -28.46 14.44 10.34
C PHE A 513 -26.98 14.14 10.07
N ILE A 514 -26.12 15.06 10.49
CA ILE A 514 -24.67 14.96 10.39
C ILE A 514 -24.12 14.96 11.81
N ASP A 515 -23.54 13.84 12.22
CA ASP A 515 -22.82 13.75 13.49
C ASP A 515 -21.34 14.08 13.21
N ALA A 516 -20.92 15.29 13.59
CA ALA A 516 -19.55 15.75 13.45
C ALA A 516 -18.84 15.80 14.81
N SER A 517 -17.65 15.21 14.89
CA SER A 517 -16.76 15.25 16.05
C SER A 517 -15.43 15.95 15.69
N GLY A 518 -15.00 16.93 16.49
CA GLY A 518 -13.75 17.69 16.25
C GLY A 518 -13.79 18.64 15.04
N CYS A 519 -14.96 18.79 14.41
CA CYS A 519 -15.21 19.73 13.33
C CYS A 519 -16.68 20.19 13.32
N THR A 520 -16.92 21.34 12.70
CA THR A 520 -18.24 21.94 12.49
C THR A 520 -18.55 21.98 11.00
N VAL A 521 -19.78 21.67 10.59
CA VAL A 521 -20.19 21.69 9.17
C VAL A 521 -20.29 23.15 8.71
N ALA A 522 -19.72 23.47 7.54
CA ALA A 522 -19.69 24.83 7.00
C ALA A 522 -20.57 24.98 5.76
N ASP A 523 -20.41 24.12 4.76
CA ASP A 523 -21.14 24.22 3.48
C ASP A 523 -21.32 22.86 2.80
N LEU A 524 -22.31 22.78 1.90
CA LEU A 524 -22.57 21.64 1.04
C LEU A 524 -21.70 21.70 -0.22
N LEU A 525 -20.96 20.63 -0.50
CA LEU A 525 -20.20 20.45 -1.73
C LEU A 525 -21.02 19.61 -2.75
N PRO A 526 -20.59 19.52 -4.02
CA PRO A 526 -21.29 18.72 -5.03
C PRO A 526 -21.58 17.31 -4.52
N SER A 527 -22.87 16.99 -4.43
CA SER A 527 -23.38 15.77 -3.82
C SER A 527 -24.28 15.03 -4.81
N THR A 528 -24.40 13.72 -4.63
CA THR A 528 -25.20 12.85 -5.51
C THR A 528 -26.58 12.65 -4.91
N PHE A 529 -27.60 12.96 -5.71
CA PHE A 529 -29.01 12.84 -5.36
C PHE A 529 -29.67 11.77 -6.23
N VAL A 530 -30.50 10.93 -5.64
CA VAL A 530 -31.28 9.89 -6.29
C VAL A 530 -32.76 10.27 -6.17
N PRO A 531 -33.34 10.90 -7.22
CA PRO A 531 -34.76 11.15 -7.26
C PRO A 531 -35.55 9.91 -7.67
N THR A 532 -36.66 9.66 -6.98
CA THR A 532 -37.65 8.64 -7.31
C THR A 532 -38.73 9.26 -8.19
N CYS A 533 -38.99 8.65 -9.34
CA CYS A 533 -39.94 9.16 -10.32
C CYS A 533 -41.37 9.22 -9.75
N GLY A 534 -42.04 10.37 -9.85
CA GLY A 534 -43.42 10.52 -9.36
C GLY A 534 -44.51 9.79 -10.14
N LYS A 535 -44.20 9.18 -11.29
CA LYS A 535 -45.17 8.43 -12.10
C LYS A 535 -45.08 6.92 -11.97
N CYS A 536 -43.87 6.37 -11.87
CA CYS A 536 -43.62 4.93 -11.82
C CYS A 536 -42.87 4.49 -10.54
N SER A 537 -42.60 5.42 -9.63
CA SER A 537 -41.90 5.19 -8.35
C SER A 537 -40.53 4.49 -8.48
N HIS A 538 -39.93 4.53 -9.66
CA HIS A 538 -38.60 3.98 -9.90
C HIS A 538 -37.51 5.00 -9.54
N PRO A 539 -36.51 4.62 -8.73
CA PRO A 539 -35.37 5.49 -8.42
C PRO A 539 -34.49 5.69 -9.65
N SER A 540 -34.13 6.93 -9.96
CA SER A 540 -33.20 7.21 -11.05
C SER A 540 -31.75 6.91 -10.65
N LEU A 541 -30.85 6.95 -11.62
CA LEU A 541 -29.42 7.00 -11.31
C LEU A 541 -29.09 8.26 -10.50
N GLY A 542 -28.01 8.19 -9.72
CA GLY A 542 -27.50 9.31 -8.95
C GLY A 542 -27.11 10.49 -9.85
N LEU A 543 -27.72 11.64 -9.60
CA LEU A 543 -27.48 12.91 -10.27
C LEU A 543 -26.64 13.81 -9.36
N VAL A 544 -25.52 14.31 -9.87
CA VAL A 544 -24.72 15.29 -9.13
C VAL A 544 -25.37 16.65 -9.29
N SER A 545 -25.61 17.35 -8.17
CA SER A 545 -26.19 18.69 -8.15
C SER A 545 -25.46 19.56 -7.13
N VAL A 546 -25.44 20.87 -7.38
CA VAL A 546 -24.87 21.88 -6.48
C VAL A 546 -25.92 22.89 -6.05
N ARG A 547 -25.61 23.65 -4.99
CA ARG A 547 -26.48 24.71 -4.50
C ARG A 547 -26.77 25.74 -5.61
N GLY A 548 -28.05 26.01 -5.84
CA GLY A 548 -28.54 26.97 -6.84
C GLY A 548 -28.73 26.40 -8.24
N GLU A 549 -28.34 25.15 -8.51
CA GLU A 549 -28.51 24.52 -9.82
C GLU A 549 -29.88 23.85 -9.95
N THR A 550 -30.50 23.98 -11.12
CA THR A 550 -31.70 23.24 -11.54
C THR A 550 -31.28 22.01 -12.33
N THR A 551 -31.53 20.83 -11.78
CA THR A 551 -31.19 19.55 -12.44
C THR A 551 -32.44 18.89 -13.00
N THR A 552 -32.48 18.72 -14.32
CA THR A 552 -33.57 18.10 -15.07
C THR A 552 -33.12 16.76 -15.65
N ASN A 553 -33.91 15.69 -15.54
CA ASN A 553 -33.64 14.42 -16.21
C ASN A 553 -34.95 13.70 -16.61
N ILE A 554 -34.82 12.60 -17.31
CA ILE A 554 -35.91 11.79 -17.84
C ILE A 554 -35.84 10.41 -17.17
N CYS A 555 -36.99 9.92 -16.70
CA CYS A 555 -37.10 8.57 -16.15
C CYS A 555 -36.82 7.52 -17.23
N ARG A 556 -35.99 6.52 -16.92
CA ARG A 556 -35.63 5.45 -17.88
C ARG A 556 -36.72 4.42 -18.12
N GLU A 557 -37.70 4.33 -17.24
CA GLU A 557 -38.83 3.40 -17.39
C GLU A 557 -40.03 4.05 -18.09
N CYS A 558 -40.53 5.17 -17.56
CA CYS A 558 -41.76 5.80 -18.08
C CYS A 558 -41.51 7.03 -18.97
N HIS A 559 -40.24 7.40 -19.20
CA HIS A 559 -39.84 8.57 -19.99
C HIS A 559 -40.43 9.91 -19.50
N ALA A 560 -40.95 9.96 -18.27
CA ALA A 560 -41.42 11.19 -17.65
C ALA A 560 -40.24 12.10 -17.32
N ARG A 561 -40.38 13.40 -17.62
CA ARG A 561 -39.43 14.42 -17.22
C ARG A 561 -39.62 14.74 -15.75
N PHE A 562 -38.52 14.82 -15.02
CA PHE A 562 -38.50 15.24 -13.62
C PHE A 562 -37.40 16.28 -13.40
N THR A 563 -37.57 17.15 -12.41
CA THR A 563 -36.68 18.28 -12.15
C THR A 563 -36.65 18.58 -10.66
N PHE A 564 -35.46 18.81 -10.11
CA PHE A 564 -35.32 19.37 -8.77
C PHE A 564 -34.34 20.54 -8.75
N LYS A 565 -34.55 21.44 -7.79
CA LYS A 565 -33.68 22.60 -7.52
C LYS A 565 -33.45 22.72 -6.03
N ILE A 566 -32.20 23.00 -5.65
CA ILE A 566 -31.80 23.20 -4.25
C ILE A 566 -31.23 24.62 -4.12
N PRO A 567 -32.06 25.66 -3.90
CA PRO A 567 -31.60 27.05 -3.81
C PRO A 567 -30.75 27.30 -2.55
N ASP A 568 -31.25 26.83 -1.41
CA ASP A 568 -30.69 27.12 -0.10
C ASP A 568 -30.51 25.84 0.72
N VAL A 569 -29.41 25.81 1.47
CA VAL A 569 -29.07 24.74 2.41
C VAL A 569 -28.89 25.36 3.78
N LYS A 570 -29.57 24.81 4.79
CA LYS A 570 -29.42 25.25 6.19
C LYS A 570 -28.93 24.08 7.04
N PHE A 571 -27.91 24.37 7.84
CA PHE A 571 -27.39 23.50 8.88
C PHE A 571 -27.88 24.02 10.24
N LEU A 572 -28.62 23.19 10.96
CA LEU A 572 -29.20 23.51 12.27
C LEU A 572 -28.68 22.52 13.30
N ASP A 573 -28.06 23.00 14.38
CA ASP A 573 -27.58 22.13 15.45
C ASP A 573 -28.74 21.75 16.38
N TYR A 574 -29.12 20.46 16.40
CA TYR A 574 -30.23 19.95 17.23
C TYR A 574 -29.78 19.63 18.67
N ALA A 575 -28.47 19.59 18.94
CA ALA A 575 -27.92 19.40 20.29
C ALA A 575 -26.53 20.05 20.43
N PRO A 576 -26.43 21.34 20.80
CA PRO A 576 -25.16 22.07 20.89
C PRO A 576 -24.17 21.59 21.98
N GLY A 577 -24.47 20.48 22.68
CA GLY A 577 -23.67 19.96 23.80
C GLY A 577 -23.22 18.50 23.69
N MET A 578 -23.77 17.71 22.74
CA MET A 578 -23.48 16.27 22.61
C MET A 578 -22.57 16.00 21.40
N HIS A 579 -21.59 16.88 21.14
CA HIS A 579 -20.47 16.49 20.31
C HIS A 579 -19.66 15.50 21.15
N THR A 580 -19.62 14.23 20.75
CA THR A 580 -18.71 13.24 21.30
C THR A 580 -17.30 13.77 21.04
N ARG A 581 -16.76 14.58 21.96
CA ARG A 581 -15.43 15.15 21.82
C ARG A 581 -14.49 13.97 21.91
N LEU A 582 -13.92 13.59 20.77
CA LEU A 582 -12.77 12.71 20.78
C LEU A 582 -11.75 13.32 21.76
N PRO A 583 -11.20 12.52 22.70
CA PRO A 583 -10.19 13.02 23.60
C PRO A 583 -9.08 13.65 22.76
N PRO A 584 -8.64 14.87 23.10
CA PRO A 584 -7.69 15.60 22.27
C PRO A 584 -6.39 14.78 22.18
N THR A 585 -6.01 14.35 20.97
CA THR A 585 -4.79 13.55 20.70
C THR A 585 -3.48 14.28 21.06
N SER A 586 -3.60 15.55 21.42
CA SER A 586 -2.53 16.42 21.88
C SER A 586 -3.13 17.27 22.98
N GLY A 587 -2.44 17.36 24.12
CA GLY A 587 -2.91 18.13 25.26
C GLY A 587 -3.31 19.57 24.90
N PRO A 588 -4.01 20.26 25.81
CA PRO A 588 -4.42 21.65 25.60
C PRO A 588 -3.22 22.46 25.11
N ARG A 589 -3.38 23.15 23.97
CA ARG A 589 -2.34 24.07 23.48
C ARG A 589 -2.11 25.10 24.58
N ARG A 590 -0.93 25.06 25.20
CA ARG A 590 -0.50 26.08 26.16
C ARG A 590 -0.55 27.43 25.44
N LYS A 591 -1.42 28.31 25.90
CA LYS A 591 -1.67 29.62 25.30
C LYS A 591 -0.35 30.39 25.32
N THR A 592 0.22 30.65 24.15
CA THR A 592 1.45 31.44 24.05
C THR A 592 1.16 32.84 24.58
N GLU A 593 1.90 33.27 25.59
CA GLU A 593 1.78 34.59 26.19
C GLU A 593 2.08 35.68 25.15
N LYS A 594 1.13 36.60 24.97
CA LYS A 594 1.28 37.75 24.07
C LYS A 594 1.95 38.89 24.84
N LEU A 595 3.27 38.96 24.75
CA LEU A 595 4.11 39.92 25.49
C LEU A 595 4.02 41.38 24.98
N GLY A 596 3.21 41.67 23.97
CA GLY A 596 3.05 43.03 23.42
C GLY A 596 4.31 43.65 22.82
N LEU A 597 5.36 42.85 22.58
CA LEU A 597 6.66 43.34 22.09
C LEU A 597 6.62 43.63 20.58
N HIS A 598 7.06 44.83 20.19
CA HIS A 598 7.22 45.21 18.79
C HIS A 598 8.63 44.89 18.30
N ALA A 599 8.72 44.17 17.18
CA ALA A 599 9.99 43.83 16.56
C ALA A 599 10.73 45.09 16.07
N GLY A 600 11.91 45.35 16.62
CA GLY A 600 12.74 46.53 16.31
C GLY A 600 13.00 47.42 17.53
N GLU A 601 12.16 47.37 18.54
CA GLU A 601 12.34 48.12 19.79
C GLU A 601 13.19 47.30 20.79
N PRO A 602 14.09 47.91 21.57
CA PRO A 602 14.82 47.19 22.60
C PRO A 602 13.91 46.76 23.76
N LEU A 603 14.23 45.62 24.39
CA LEU A 603 13.54 45.18 25.61
C LEU A 603 13.82 46.14 26.78
N PRO A 604 12.96 46.16 27.83
CA PRO A 604 13.28 46.81 29.10
C PRO A 604 14.65 46.36 29.61
N GLU A 605 15.50 47.33 29.99
CA GLU A 605 16.90 47.10 30.39
C GLU A 605 17.72 46.28 29.37
N LYS A 606 17.36 46.32 28.08
CA LYS A 606 17.97 45.51 27.00
C LYS A 606 17.92 44.01 27.28
N GLY A 607 16.97 43.56 28.09
CA GLY A 607 16.77 42.17 28.45
C GLY A 607 17.70 41.63 29.54
N SER A 608 18.40 42.50 30.28
CA SER A 608 19.18 42.09 31.45
C SER A 608 18.32 41.97 32.70
N CYS A 609 18.81 41.22 33.69
CA CYS A 609 18.20 41.14 35.02
C CYS A 609 19.28 41.26 36.11
N GLN A 610 18.85 41.34 37.37
CA GLN A 610 19.77 41.41 38.51
C GLN A 610 20.72 40.21 38.59
N HIS A 611 20.25 39.02 38.21
CA HIS A 611 21.05 37.79 38.21
C HIS A 611 22.09 37.77 37.08
N TYR A 612 21.71 38.18 35.86
CA TYR A 612 22.56 38.16 34.68
C TYR A 612 22.63 39.55 34.03
N LYS A 613 23.40 40.44 34.65
CA LYS A 613 23.61 41.82 34.18
C LYS A 613 24.29 41.91 32.80
N LYS A 614 24.88 40.81 32.32
CA LYS A 614 25.59 40.72 31.04
C LYS A 614 24.84 39.92 29.99
N SER A 615 23.61 39.44 30.27
CA SER A 615 22.77 38.80 29.24
C SER A 615 21.78 39.81 28.69
N TYR A 616 21.78 39.99 27.37
CA TYR A 616 20.83 40.86 26.66
C TYR A 616 19.82 40.01 25.90
N ARG A 617 19.19 39.07 26.61
CA ARG A 617 18.26 38.09 26.03
C ARG A 617 17.26 37.62 27.07
N TRP A 618 16.04 37.37 26.63
CA TRP A 618 15.05 36.63 27.40
C TRP A 618 14.88 35.23 26.82
N PHE A 619 14.55 34.26 27.65
CA PHE A 619 14.35 32.87 27.29
C PHE A 619 12.89 32.51 27.30
N ARG A 620 12.44 31.77 26.29
CA ARG A 620 11.15 31.10 26.33
C ARG A 620 11.35 29.66 26.78
N PHE A 621 10.96 29.39 28.01
CA PHE A 621 11.13 28.09 28.65
C PHE A 621 10.18 27.05 28.05
N SER A 622 10.64 25.84 27.77
CA SER A 622 9.79 24.75 27.23
C SER A 622 8.74 24.28 28.23
N CYS A 623 9.09 24.28 29.52
CA CYS A 623 8.26 23.80 30.61
C CYS A 623 6.95 24.59 30.78
N CYS A 624 6.94 25.91 30.56
CA CYS A 624 5.75 26.75 30.73
C CYS A 624 5.42 27.66 29.52
N SER A 625 6.30 27.74 28.52
CA SER A 625 6.20 28.66 27.36
C SER A 625 6.13 30.16 27.72
N LYS A 626 6.35 30.51 28.98
CA LYS A 626 6.52 31.88 29.48
C LYS A 626 7.94 32.37 29.22
N VAL A 627 8.10 33.69 29.29
CA VAL A 627 9.37 34.34 28.95
C VAL A 627 9.97 35.01 30.16
N TYR A 628 11.22 34.64 30.48
CA TYR A 628 11.96 35.22 31.59
C TYR A 628 13.39 35.60 31.17
N PRO A 629 14.02 36.60 31.81
CA PRO A 629 15.40 36.98 31.51
C PRO A 629 16.43 35.88 31.80
N CYS A 630 16.15 35.00 32.76
CA CYS A 630 17.03 33.91 33.13
C CYS A 630 16.33 32.82 33.94
N ASP A 631 17.00 31.69 34.08
CA ASP A 631 16.63 30.52 34.90
C ASP A 631 16.19 30.89 36.32
N LYS A 632 17.00 31.67 37.03
CA LYS A 632 16.68 32.10 38.41
C LYS A 632 15.44 32.99 38.51
N CYS A 633 15.12 33.73 37.45
CA CYS A 633 13.89 34.55 37.41
C CYS A 633 12.68 33.69 37.10
N HIS A 634 12.85 32.61 36.34
CA HIS A 634 11.83 31.62 36.10
C HIS A 634 11.50 30.86 37.40
N ASP A 635 12.51 30.29 38.07
CA ASP A 635 12.30 29.46 39.27
C ASP A 635 11.77 30.25 40.46
N ALA A 636 11.99 31.57 40.49
CA ALA A 636 11.40 32.45 41.50
C ALA A 636 9.92 32.79 41.24
N ALA A 637 9.46 32.67 39.99
CA ALA A 637 8.11 33.05 39.57
C ALA A 637 7.19 31.85 39.33
N GLU A 638 7.75 30.68 39.01
CA GLU A 638 7.00 29.45 38.73
C GLU A 638 7.25 28.39 39.81
N GLU A 639 6.22 27.60 40.14
CA GLU A 639 6.28 26.51 41.13
C GLU A 639 6.93 25.22 40.58
N HIS A 640 7.71 25.33 39.49
CA HIS A 640 8.40 24.18 38.89
C HIS A 640 9.83 24.56 38.45
N ILE A 641 10.68 23.54 38.39
CA ILE A 641 12.08 23.68 37.95
C ILE A 641 12.11 24.07 36.46
N ASN A 642 13.05 24.92 36.09
CA ASN A 642 13.29 25.28 34.71
C ASN A 642 13.77 24.11 33.84
N GLU A 643 13.22 24.03 32.63
CA GLU A 643 13.76 23.18 31.56
C GLU A 643 14.54 24.03 30.56
N TRP A 644 15.40 23.39 29.75
CA TRP A 644 16.24 24.11 28.80
C TRP A 644 15.42 24.85 27.73
N ALA A 645 15.64 26.16 27.60
CA ALA A 645 14.93 26.99 26.63
C ALA A 645 15.54 26.87 25.21
N ASN A 646 14.76 26.37 24.26
CA ASN A 646 15.18 26.26 22.84
C ASN A 646 15.03 27.56 22.04
N ARG A 647 14.30 28.55 22.58
CA ARG A 647 14.00 29.83 21.93
C ARG A 647 14.40 30.99 22.84
N MET A 648 14.88 32.07 22.24
CA MET A 648 15.24 33.30 22.93
C MET A 648 14.74 34.55 22.21
N ILE A 649 14.48 35.60 22.95
CA ILE A 649 14.13 36.92 22.44
C ILE A 649 15.36 37.82 22.59
N CYS A 650 15.76 38.47 21.49
CA CYS A 650 16.90 39.38 21.51
C CYS A 650 16.55 40.68 22.24
N GLY A 651 17.39 41.10 23.21
CA GLY A 651 17.21 42.36 23.93
C GLY A 651 17.36 43.63 23.11
N TRP A 652 17.92 43.55 21.90
CA TRP A 652 18.16 44.71 21.03
C TRP A 652 17.06 44.96 20.00
N CYS A 653 16.47 43.91 19.45
CA CYS A 653 15.48 44.01 18.37
C CYS A 653 14.15 43.33 18.71
N SER A 654 14.00 42.80 19.93
CA SER A 654 12.81 42.10 20.43
C SER A 654 12.27 41.00 19.50
N ARG A 655 13.13 40.47 18.61
CA ARG A 655 12.79 39.35 17.72
C ARG A 655 13.06 38.03 18.43
N GLU A 656 12.08 37.14 18.34
CA GLU A 656 12.20 35.78 18.81
C GLU A 656 12.94 34.92 17.79
N GLN A 657 13.93 34.15 18.24
CA GLN A 657 14.79 33.30 17.43
C GLN A 657 15.10 32.00 18.18
N ASN A 658 15.65 31.01 17.49
CA ASN A 658 16.22 29.84 18.14
C ASN A 658 17.40 30.26 19.01
N TYR A 659 17.65 29.52 20.09
CA TYR A 659 18.74 29.81 21.01
C TYR A 659 20.08 29.89 20.26
N SER A 660 20.75 31.04 20.35
CA SER A 660 22.11 31.23 19.89
C SER A 660 22.98 31.78 21.01
N VAL A 661 24.24 31.33 21.06
CA VAL A 661 25.13 31.62 22.20
C VAL A 661 25.67 33.04 22.11
N GLU A 662 26.16 33.48 20.95
CA GLU A 662 26.99 34.69 20.87
C GLU A 662 26.25 35.93 20.35
N SER A 663 25.48 35.80 19.27
CA SER A 663 24.86 36.93 18.56
C SER A 663 23.46 36.61 18.05
N CYS A 664 22.65 37.64 17.89
CA CYS A 664 21.32 37.51 17.30
C CYS A 664 21.42 37.31 15.77
N ALA A 665 20.68 36.33 15.25
CA ALA A 665 20.61 36.00 13.83
C ALA A 665 20.00 37.13 12.97
N PHE A 666 19.15 37.99 13.56
CA PHE A 666 18.48 39.06 12.83
C PHE A 666 19.22 40.39 12.83
N CYS A 667 19.79 40.80 13.97
CA CYS A 667 20.45 42.11 14.10
C CYS A 667 21.98 42.02 14.24
N GLY A 668 22.54 40.83 14.32
CA GLY A 668 23.99 40.58 14.41
C GLY A 668 24.66 41.04 15.71
N ARG A 669 23.94 41.74 16.61
CA ARG A 669 24.50 42.24 17.87
C ARG A 669 24.73 41.11 18.87
N SER A 670 25.78 41.23 19.68
CA SER A 670 26.06 40.24 20.71
C SER A 670 24.97 40.24 21.79
N VAL A 671 24.52 39.05 22.15
CA VAL A 671 23.50 38.85 23.20
C VAL A 671 24.13 38.59 24.57
N ILE A 672 25.46 38.51 24.62
CA ILE A 672 26.27 38.40 25.83
C ILE A 672 27.23 39.60 25.87
N GLY A 673 27.39 40.18 27.06
CA GLY A 673 28.37 41.22 27.34
C GLY A 673 29.79 40.69 27.17
N LYS A 674 30.69 41.49 26.59
CA LYS A 674 32.09 41.13 26.36
C LYS A 674 32.72 40.60 27.65
N ARG A 675 33.35 39.42 27.59
CA ARG A 675 34.25 38.96 28.67
C ARG A 675 35.33 40.03 28.82
N GLY A 676 35.59 40.46 30.06
CA GLY A 676 36.55 41.53 30.33
C GLY A 676 37.91 41.14 29.75
N SER A 677 38.55 42.06 29.03
CA SER A 677 39.89 41.88 28.44
C SER A 677 41.02 41.89 29.47
N GLY A 678 40.70 41.72 30.76
CA GLY A 678 41.64 41.76 31.85
C GLY A 678 42.16 40.37 32.18
N PHE A 679 43.42 40.30 32.61
CA PHE A 679 44.02 39.11 33.22
C PHE A 679 43.37 38.72 34.56
N TRP A 680 42.32 39.42 35.00
CA TRP A 680 41.64 39.16 36.25
C TRP A 680 40.52 38.15 36.04
N GLU A 681 40.53 37.09 36.84
CA GLU A 681 39.57 35.99 36.77
C GLU A 681 38.23 36.44 37.37
N GLY A 682 37.39 37.06 36.52
CA GLY A 682 35.94 37.10 36.70
C GLY A 682 35.42 37.55 38.08
N GLY A 683 36.08 38.48 38.76
CA GLY A 683 35.61 39.05 40.02
C GLY A 683 36.06 38.34 41.31
N LYS A 684 36.88 37.27 41.24
CA LYS A 684 37.46 36.62 42.44
C LYS A 684 38.79 37.22 42.90
N GLY A 685 39.27 38.30 42.25
CA GLY A 685 40.53 38.96 42.63
C GLY A 685 41.80 38.18 42.26
N THR A 686 41.69 36.98 41.69
CA THR A 686 42.85 36.18 41.26
C THR A 686 43.22 36.51 39.81
N ARG A 687 44.53 36.58 39.52
CA ARG A 687 45.05 36.88 38.18
C ARG A 687 45.26 35.59 37.40
N ASP A 688 44.58 35.46 36.27
CA ASP A 688 44.69 34.34 35.35
C ASP A 688 46.07 34.37 34.64
N LYS A 689 46.95 33.42 35.01
CA LYS A 689 48.33 33.33 34.50
C LYS A 689 48.40 33.11 32.99
N ARG A 690 47.35 32.52 32.39
CA ARG A 690 47.33 32.20 30.96
C ARG A 690 47.19 33.45 30.09
N LEU A 691 46.45 34.45 30.57
CA LEU A 691 46.20 35.72 29.89
C LEU A 691 47.29 36.77 30.17
N MET A 692 48.14 36.58 31.19
CA MET A 692 49.28 37.46 31.45
C MET A 692 50.39 37.29 30.39
N ARG A 693 50.96 38.42 29.95
CA ARG A 693 52.11 38.44 29.01
C ARG A 693 53.29 37.64 29.59
N ARG A 694 54.03 36.94 28.72
CA ARG A 694 55.18 36.09 29.13
C ARG A 694 56.29 36.88 29.84
N GLY A 695 56.48 38.16 29.53
CA GLY A 695 57.46 39.04 30.19
C GLY A 695 57.01 39.67 31.51
N ASP A 696 55.78 39.39 31.98
CA ASP A 696 55.30 39.95 33.23
C ASP A 696 55.93 39.24 34.43
N LYS A 697 56.71 39.98 35.22
CA LYS A 697 57.40 39.48 36.43
C LYS A 697 56.44 38.87 37.45
N ARG A 698 55.16 39.26 37.43
CA ARG A 698 54.13 38.75 38.37
C ARG A 698 53.53 37.41 37.96
N LYS A 699 53.76 36.95 36.72
CA LYS A 699 53.24 35.67 36.21
C LYS A 699 53.85 34.44 36.89
N TYR A 700 55.16 34.50 37.14
CA TYR A 700 55.94 33.40 37.72
C TYR A 700 56.20 33.56 39.22
N ARG A 701 55.81 34.70 39.81
CA ARG A 701 55.90 34.89 41.26
C ARG A 701 54.80 34.05 41.93
N ARG A 702 55.19 33.11 42.81
CA ARG A 702 54.23 32.32 43.60
C ARG A 702 53.31 33.27 44.35
N GLY A 703 52.00 33.21 44.06
CA GLY A 703 50.99 33.81 44.93
C GLY A 703 51.05 33.09 46.27
N GLY A 704 51.09 33.86 47.36
CA GLY A 704 51.09 33.34 48.73
C GLY A 704 49.92 32.39 48.96
N GLY A 705 50.17 31.35 49.77
CA GLY A 705 49.33 30.18 49.95
C GLY A 705 47.88 30.48 50.32
N GLY A 706 46.97 29.77 49.67
CA GLY A 706 45.55 29.86 49.99
C GLY A 706 44.68 28.82 49.28
N GLU A 707 45.23 27.70 48.82
CA GLU A 707 44.41 26.59 48.31
C GLU A 707 44.91 25.27 48.91
N ALA A 708 44.43 25.01 50.12
CA ALA A 708 44.38 23.67 50.68
C ALA A 708 43.37 22.84 49.88
N ARG A 709 43.79 21.61 49.57
CA ARG A 709 43.01 20.55 48.92
C ARG A 709 41.61 20.41 49.51
N LYS A 710 40.62 20.22 48.65
CA LYS A 710 39.46 19.39 48.95
C LYS A 710 39.22 18.44 47.78
N ASP A 711 39.23 17.17 48.13
CA ASP A 711 38.60 16.06 47.40
C ASP A 711 37.12 16.33 47.15
#